data_AF-A0A2A3ENA6-F1
#
_entry.id   AF-A0A2A3ENA6-F1
#
_cell.length_a   1.000
_cell.length_b   1.000
_cell.length_c   1.000
_cell.angle_alpha   90.00
_cell.angle_beta   90.00
_cell.angle_gamma   90.00
#
_symmetry.space_group_name_H-M   'P 1'
#
loop_
_entity.id
_entity.type
_entity.pdbx_description
1 polymer ?
#
loop_
_entity_poly.entity_id
_entity_poly.type
_entity_poly.pdbx_seq_one_letter_code
_entity_poly.pdbx_strand_id
1 'polypeptide(L)'
;MPKEFVHSIKVPRLYKSAAKIIQEVREKGGSLKSLIYNQRHPNKSAIYSLCVKTLQKEGQIDNLINKTNLLMNEPRFDAWLAKILITELLWGKNALKTDCKPIKIILAYEQKLREELNNIGVDAFPTSSETDQIPAMSFIDVLGKLFLYSIAMFTLPFVAFFGVQHVMKTEFHVDRFITNCISVFVAVITVNLIIACYIYQALHEPDNVKSARYVRINTLLVTLKKGISYFQEEGWSLMPKCPNYIQHLNAIKNLKKPNFIQDFHISEILVFPPDTIFYDHPGYQNGEIILQDKASCLPSYLLNPEPGSIVLDMCAAPGMKTSHLAALLKNTGKLYAVEKDENRYKTLCKQIKLTNASCVETINKDSLTLETNEYSKVEYILVDPSCSGSGMLDRKIVYGKEKDDPQRLKQLHAFQVFLLRHALLNFPNVKRVVYSTCSAYSEENEEVIDEILENIQNAYELVPVKKLLNEEWLNFSSKKYKCSDKCLYAISDIDMCNDFFVAVFERNFNVSLPEYKHKEDNTTNNEVEKVEIFDDEKTTTRKRKKRGKRKTNQENFKDEKIDDGIKDVNNDSLNNDSSQSDGDESSQNNGADSPQNKFSQNDNNELSENDTSEFFQNKSDELSDNNDNEPVTKKQKIKIIGRKIKSHKIRRLSIHKKLKLPKKKRKTL
;
A
#
# COMPACT_ATOMS: atom_id res chain seq x y z
N MET A 1 -6.33 50.59 39.17
CA MET A 1 -7.02 49.74 38.19
C MET A 1 -6.42 48.34 38.26
N PRO A 2 -7.23 47.26 38.35
CA PRO A 2 -6.70 45.90 38.27
C PRO A 2 -6.17 45.68 36.85
N LYS A 3 -4.95 45.14 36.71
CA LYS A 3 -4.41 44.70 35.43
C LYS A 3 -5.37 43.66 34.85
N GLU A 4 -6.03 43.98 33.73
CA GLU A 4 -6.79 43.00 32.96
C GLU A 4 -5.87 41.81 32.67
N PHE A 5 -6.30 40.62 33.09
CA PHE A 5 -5.65 39.37 32.70
C PHE A 5 -5.82 39.19 31.20
N VAL A 6 -4.82 39.59 30.41
CA VAL A 6 -4.79 39.34 28.97
C VAL A 6 -4.75 37.83 28.77
N HIS A 7 -5.86 37.23 28.35
CA HIS A 7 -5.90 35.82 28.01
C HIS A 7 -4.89 35.54 26.90
N SER A 8 -3.97 34.61 27.13
CA SER A 8 -2.95 34.21 26.15
C SER A 8 -3.61 33.78 24.84
N ILE A 9 -3.17 34.36 23.72
CA ILE A 9 -3.64 34.01 22.38
C ILE A 9 -3.41 32.51 22.16
N LYS A 10 -4.49 31.79 21.86
CA LYS A 10 -4.43 30.33 21.67
C LYS A 10 -3.77 30.00 20.33
N VAL A 11 -2.94 28.96 20.34
CA VAL A 11 -2.39 28.37 19.10
C VAL A 11 -3.54 27.92 18.19
N PRO A 12 -3.47 28.18 16.87
CA PRO A 12 -4.43 27.68 15.90
C PRO A 12 -4.70 26.18 16.06
N ARG A 13 -5.98 25.80 15.98
CA ARG A 13 -6.42 24.40 16.14
C ARG A 13 -5.75 23.48 15.12
N LEU A 14 -5.50 23.97 13.91
CA LEU A 14 -4.84 23.25 12.82
C LEU A 14 -3.47 22.68 13.26
N TYR A 15 -2.59 23.51 13.84
CA TYR A 15 -1.25 23.07 14.27
C TYR A 15 -1.31 22.09 15.45
N LYS A 16 -2.21 22.32 16.40
CA LYS A 16 -2.43 21.41 17.54
C LYS A 16 -2.95 20.05 17.09
N SER A 17 -3.92 20.04 16.17
CA SER A 17 -4.45 18.81 15.58
C SER A 17 -3.35 18.06 14.85
N ALA A 18 -2.56 18.74 14.01
CA ALA A 18 -1.47 18.13 13.26
C ALA A 18 -0.40 17.54 14.19
N ALA A 19 0.03 18.26 15.23
CA ALA A 19 1.02 17.79 16.19
C ALA A 19 0.56 16.50 16.90
N LYS A 20 -0.70 16.48 17.37
CA LYS A 20 -1.29 15.30 17.99
C LYS A 20 -1.37 14.11 17.03
N ILE A 21 -1.70 14.36 15.77
CA ILE A 21 -1.79 13.30 14.75
C ILE A 21 -0.42 12.69 14.50
N ILE A 22 0.62 13.49 14.25
CA ILE A 22 1.97 12.96 14.02
C ILE A 22 2.46 12.19 15.24
N GLN A 23 2.22 12.72 16.44
CA GLN A 23 2.53 12.02 17.67
C GLN A 23 1.86 10.64 17.71
N GLU A 24 0.57 10.54 17.43
CA GLU A 24 -0.14 9.25 17.41
C GLU A 24 0.35 8.32 16.29
N VAL A 25 0.73 8.85 15.12
CA VAL A 25 1.34 8.07 14.04
C VAL A 25 2.66 7.44 14.49
N ARG A 26 3.52 8.21 15.16
CA ARG A 26 4.86 7.77 15.56
C ARG A 26 4.89 6.95 16.84
N GLU A 27 4.11 7.34 17.85
CA GLU A 27 4.12 6.68 19.16
C GLU A 27 3.14 5.50 19.24
N LYS A 28 2.09 5.48 18.40
CA LYS A 28 1.03 4.45 18.46
C LYS A 28 0.80 3.70 17.14
N GLY A 29 1.62 3.95 16.13
CA GLY A 29 1.54 3.24 14.83
C GLY A 29 0.24 3.48 14.04
N GLY A 30 -0.52 4.55 14.32
CA GLY A 30 -1.79 4.81 13.66
C GLY A 30 -1.65 5.23 12.19
N SER A 31 -2.60 4.86 11.33
CA SER A 31 -2.64 5.35 9.94
C SER A 31 -2.93 6.86 9.89
N LEU A 32 -2.03 7.63 9.26
CA LEU A 32 -2.14 9.09 9.14
C LEU A 32 -3.49 9.54 8.58
N LYS A 33 -3.96 8.92 7.49
CA LYS A 33 -5.26 9.25 6.88
C LYS A 33 -6.40 8.96 7.85
N SER A 34 -6.42 7.78 8.46
CA SER A 34 -7.48 7.41 9.41
C SER A 34 -7.59 8.44 10.55
N LEU A 35 -6.46 8.80 11.15
CA LEU A 35 -6.41 9.77 12.25
C LEU A 35 -6.90 11.16 11.82
N ILE A 36 -6.57 11.62 10.62
CA ILE A 36 -7.01 12.92 10.10
C ILE A 36 -8.51 12.92 9.77
N TYR A 37 -8.99 11.90 9.07
CA TYR A 37 -10.37 11.86 8.61
C TYR A 37 -11.37 11.59 9.74
N ASN A 38 -10.93 10.93 10.82
CA ASN A 38 -11.71 10.77 12.05
C ASN A 38 -11.83 12.05 12.90
N GLN A 39 -10.98 13.05 12.67
CA GLN A 39 -11.09 14.33 13.38
C GLN A 39 -12.20 15.22 12.82
N ARG A 40 -12.89 15.93 13.72
CA ARG A 40 -13.81 17.01 13.35
C ARG A 40 -13.04 18.31 13.16
N HIS A 41 -12.36 18.45 12.02
CA HIS A 41 -11.68 19.69 11.62
C HIS A 41 -12.18 20.18 10.25
N PRO A 42 -12.47 21.48 10.06
CA PRO A 42 -13.01 21.99 8.79
C PRO A 42 -11.99 21.93 7.64
N ASN A 43 -10.69 21.98 7.96
CA ASN A 43 -9.63 21.95 6.96
C ASN A 43 -8.74 20.69 7.12
N LYS A 44 -9.31 19.52 6.81
CA LYS A 44 -8.59 18.23 6.87
C LYS A 44 -7.44 18.17 5.86
N SER A 45 -7.62 18.76 4.67
CA SER A 45 -6.59 18.79 3.61
C SER A 45 -5.33 19.53 4.06
N ALA A 46 -5.46 20.70 4.70
CA ALA A 46 -4.30 21.42 5.21
C ALA A 46 -3.58 20.68 6.35
N ILE A 47 -4.34 20.01 7.24
CA ILE A 47 -3.73 19.14 8.27
C ILE A 47 -2.96 18.00 7.60
N TYR A 48 -3.55 17.33 6.61
CA TYR A 48 -2.91 16.25 5.87
C TYR A 48 -1.60 16.70 5.23
N SER A 49 -1.63 17.78 4.44
CA SER A 49 -0.45 18.32 3.79
C SER A 49 0.65 18.66 4.80
N LEU A 50 0.29 19.30 5.92
CA LEU A 50 1.26 19.67 6.95
C LEU A 50 1.85 18.45 7.67
N CYS A 51 1.04 17.44 7.95
CA CYS A 51 1.52 16.20 8.59
C CYS A 51 2.46 15.42 7.67
N VAL A 52 2.08 15.25 6.39
CA VAL A 52 2.91 14.60 5.39
C VAL A 52 4.26 15.31 5.24
N LYS A 53 4.26 16.64 5.04
CA LYS A 53 5.51 17.41 4.92
C LYS A 53 6.39 17.28 6.16
N THR A 54 5.79 17.26 7.36
CA THR A 54 6.54 17.13 8.61
C THR A 54 7.18 15.75 8.73
N LEU A 55 6.47 14.68 8.38
CA LEU A 55 6.99 13.30 8.40
C LEU A 55 8.10 13.11 7.36
N GLN A 56 7.92 13.63 6.14
CA GLN A 56 8.93 13.61 5.07
C GLN A 56 10.23 14.34 5.45
N LYS A 57 10.13 15.37 6.29
CA LYS A 57 11.25 16.23 6.69
C LYS A 57 11.72 15.95 8.11
N GLU A 58 11.23 14.89 8.75
CA GLU A 58 11.43 14.66 10.19
C GLU A 58 12.91 14.57 10.57
N GLY A 59 13.72 13.83 9.81
CA GLY A 59 15.16 13.76 10.06
C GLY A 59 15.88 15.11 9.94
N GLN A 60 15.47 15.95 8.99
CA GLN A 60 16.01 17.31 8.85
C GLN A 60 15.54 18.20 10.01
N ILE A 61 14.27 18.10 10.40
CA ILE A 61 13.70 18.86 11.52
C ILE A 61 14.38 18.48 12.84
N ASP A 62 14.60 17.20 13.10
CA ASP A 62 15.25 16.72 14.32
C ASP A 62 16.71 17.18 14.37
N ASN A 63 17.41 17.15 13.25
CA ASN A 63 18.75 17.73 13.13
C ASN A 63 18.75 19.24 13.45
N LEU A 64 17.83 20.01 12.84
CA LEU A 64 17.68 21.44 13.12
C LEU A 64 17.37 21.73 14.59
N ILE A 65 16.46 20.97 15.21
CA ILE A 65 16.12 21.11 16.63
C ILE A 65 17.35 20.87 17.51
N ASN A 66 18.14 19.83 17.18
CA ASN A 66 19.35 19.48 17.93
C ASN A 66 20.44 20.54 17.76
N LYS A 67 20.76 20.95 16.54
CA LYS A 67 21.79 21.98 16.27
C LYS A 67 21.45 23.34 16.87
N THR A 68 20.18 23.74 16.80
CA THR A 68 19.72 25.01 17.39
C THR A 68 19.54 24.92 18.91
N ASN A 69 19.66 23.74 19.51
CA ASN A 69 19.39 23.47 20.93
C ASN A 69 18.01 23.97 21.38
N LEU A 70 17.03 23.97 20.47
CA LEU A 70 15.74 24.64 20.68
C LEU A 70 14.98 24.06 21.88
N LEU A 71 14.86 22.72 21.95
CA LEU A 71 14.15 22.05 23.05
C LEU A 71 14.96 22.02 24.36
N MET A 72 16.28 22.22 24.29
CA MET A 72 17.12 22.37 25.49
C MET A 72 16.92 23.75 26.12
N ASN A 73 16.83 24.79 25.29
CA ASN A 73 16.59 26.16 25.74
C ASN A 73 15.13 26.40 26.15
N GLU A 74 14.17 25.71 25.53
CA GLU A 74 12.73 25.83 25.80
C GLU A 74 12.12 24.48 26.26
N PRO A 75 12.48 23.98 27.45
CA PRO A 75 12.16 22.61 27.88
C PRO A 75 10.67 22.35 28.13
N ARG A 76 9.85 23.41 28.20
CA ARG A 76 8.38 23.30 28.34
C ARG A 76 7.66 23.34 27.01
N PHE A 77 8.38 23.49 25.90
CA PHE A 77 7.80 23.54 24.59
C PHE A 77 7.52 22.14 24.07
N ASP A 78 6.31 21.92 23.58
CA ASP A 78 5.88 20.64 23.04
C ASP A 78 6.67 20.30 21.77
N ALA A 79 7.40 19.18 21.80
CA ALA A 79 8.31 18.79 20.73
C ALA A 79 7.58 18.57 19.40
N TRP A 80 6.42 17.90 19.43
CA TRP A 80 5.62 17.64 18.23
C TRP A 80 5.06 18.94 17.63
N LEU A 81 4.59 19.87 18.46
CA LEU A 81 4.19 21.19 18.01
C LEU A 81 5.37 22.00 17.44
N ALA A 82 6.56 21.87 18.02
CA ALA A 82 7.77 22.49 17.47
C ALA A 82 8.04 21.96 16.05
N LYS A 83 8.03 20.63 15.85
CA LYS A 83 8.21 20.02 14.52
C LYS A 83 7.22 20.59 13.51
N ILE A 84 5.93 20.62 13.85
CA ILE A 84 4.86 21.17 12.98
C ILE A 84 5.11 22.64 12.59
N LEU A 85 5.46 23.48 13.57
CA LEU A 85 5.65 24.91 13.33
C LEU A 85 6.92 25.20 12.53
N ILE A 86 7.99 24.44 12.76
CA ILE A 86 9.21 24.49 11.94
C ILE A 86 8.88 24.09 10.50
N THR A 87 8.09 23.02 10.31
CA THR A 87 7.65 22.62 8.97
C THR A 87 6.89 23.72 8.25
N GLU A 88 5.90 24.32 8.92
CA GLU A 88 5.08 25.38 8.33
C GLU A 88 5.92 26.63 7.98
N LEU A 89 6.95 26.93 8.78
CA LEU A 89 7.85 28.07 8.58
C LEU A 89 8.86 27.86 7.43
N LEU A 90 9.43 26.67 7.31
CA LEU A 90 10.52 26.40 6.36
C LEU A 90 10.04 25.81 5.03
N TRP A 91 8.98 24.99 5.05
CA TRP A 91 8.47 24.27 3.87
C TRP A 91 6.96 24.42 3.65
N GLY A 92 6.28 25.21 4.50
CA GLY A 92 4.85 25.48 4.43
C GLY A 92 4.53 26.79 3.72
N LYS A 93 4.01 27.77 4.47
CA LYS A 93 3.62 29.10 3.95
C LYS A 93 4.73 30.13 4.04
N ASN A 94 5.92 29.72 4.47
CA ASN A 94 7.09 30.57 4.71
C ASN A 94 6.85 31.71 5.72
N ALA A 95 5.75 31.69 6.46
CA ALA A 95 5.41 32.69 7.47
C ALA A 95 4.38 32.15 8.47
N LEU A 96 4.57 32.47 9.75
CA LEU A 96 3.64 32.17 10.83
C LEU A 96 2.90 33.45 11.26
N LYS A 97 1.60 33.54 11.00
CA LYS A 97 0.82 34.79 11.08
C LYS A 97 0.13 35.05 12.43
N THR A 98 0.61 34.49 13.54
CA THR A 98 -0.10 34.63 14.84
C THR A 98 0.81 34.98 16.00
N ASP A 99 0.33 35.82 16.90
CA ASP A 99 1.04 36.28 18.10
C ASP A 99 1.09 35.28 19.27
N CYS A 100 0.72 34.01 19.05
CA CYS A 100 0.71 33.04 20.14
C CYS A 100 2.13 32.67 20.60
N LYS A 101 2.29 32.40 21.91
CA LYS A 101 3.62 32.16 22.52
C LYS A 101 4.44 31.06 21.82
N PRO A 102 3.88 29.88 21.48
CA PRO A 102 4.62 28.85 20.73
C PRO A 102 5.16 29.31 19.36
N ILE A 103 4.40 30.14 18.64
CA ILE A 103 4.84 30.67 17.35
C ILE A 103 5.92 31.73 17.55
N LYS A 104 5.80 32.57 18.58
CA LYS A 104 6.85 33.54 18.93
C LYS A 104 8.18 32.87 19.29
N ILE A 105 8.13 31.72 19.97
CA ILE A 105 9.32 30.91 20.24
C ILE A 105 9.97 30.50 18.91
N ILE A 106 9.23 29.86 18.00
CA ILE A 106 9.79 29.44 16.70
C ILE A 106 10.33 30.61 15.87
N LEU A 107 9.61 31.74 15.82
CA LEU A 107 10.06 32.95 15.11
C LEU A 107 11.35 33.53 15.70
N ALA A 108 11.58 33.44 17.01
CA ALA A 108 12.84 33.85 17.63
C ALA A 108 14.04 32.99 17.19
N TYR A 109 13.79 31.77 16.71
CA TYR A 109 14.80 30.86 16.16
C TYR A 109 14.83 30.86 14.62
N GLU A 110 13.99 31.66 13.94
CA GLU A 110 13.82 31.60 12.48
C GLU A 110 15.14 31.77 11.72
N GLN A 111 15.93 32.79 12.07
CA GLN A 111 17.20 33.06 11.40
C GLN A 111 18.17 31.87 11.55
N LYS A 112 18.34 31.36 12.78
CA LYS A 112 19.21 30.21 13.07
C LYS A 112 18.75 28.95 12.35
N LEU A 113 17.44 28.70 12.31
CA LEU A 113 16.87 27.54 11.61
C LEU A 113 17.12 27.62 10.10
N ARG A 114 17.01 28.81 9.50
CA ARG A 114 17.29 29.03 8.07
C ARG A 114 18.77 28.91 7.74
N GLU A 115 19.66 29.45 8.58
CA GLU A 115 21.11 29.34 8.44
C GLU A 115 21.56 27.88 8.53
N GLU A 116 21.11 27.13 9.54
CA GLU A 116 21.44 25.70 9.68
C GLU A 116 20.88 24.86 8.54
N LEU A 117 19.70 25.19 8.02
CA LEU A 117 19.13 24.50 6.86
C LEU A 117 20.00 24.70 5.61
N ASN A 118 20.52 25.91 5.40
CA ASN A 118 21.42 26.21 4.29
C ASN A 118 22.76 25.47 4.44
N ASN A 119 23.30 25.38 5.66
CA ASN A 119 24.54 24.64 5.94
C ASN A 119 24.39 23.13 5.67
N ILE A 120 23.21 22.55 5.99
CA ILE A 120 22.90 21.14 5.67
C ILE A 120 22.92 20.89 4.15
N GLY A 121 22.60 21.90 3.33
CA GLY A 121 22.67 21.81 1.87
C GLY A 121 24.10 21.77 1.30
N VAL A 122 25.11 22.17 2.09
CA VAL A 122 26.52 22.26 1.66
C VAL A 122 27.33 21.02 2.09
N ASP A 123 26.95 20.33 3.17
CA ASP A 123 27.73 19.25 3.78
C ASP A 123 27.29 17.80 3.43
N ALA A 124 26.41 17.60 2.44
CA ALA A 124 25.87 16.27 2.13
C ALA A 124 26.72 15.48 1.11
N PHE A 125 27.88 14.98 1.51
CA PHE A 125 28.43 13.70 1.02
C PHE A 125 29.33 13.03 2.08
N PRO A 126 28.81 12.07 2.85
CA PRO A 126 29.62 10.99 3.39
C PRO A 126 29.53 9.78 2.46
N THR A 127 30.67 9.39 1.92
CA THR A 127 30.89 8.12 1.23
C THR A 127 30.87 6.97 2.22
N SER A 128 30.02 5.97 1.98
CA SER A 128 30.24 4.60 2.45
C SER A 128 29.71 3.61 1.41
N SER A 129 30.52 2.57 1.22
CA SER A 129 30.66 1.65 0.10
C SER A 129 29.69 0.46 0.07
N GLU A 130 29.58 -0.11 -1.14
CA GLU A 130 29.23 -1.51 -1.54
C GLU A 130 27.77 -1.99 -1.33
N THR A 131 26.95 -1.91 -2.39
CA THR A 131 26.58 -2.93 -3.42
C THR A 131 25.53 -3.93 -2.96
N ASP A 132 24.29 -3.78 -3.45
CA ASP A 132 23.60 -4.84 -4.20
C ASP A 132 22.30 -4.38 -4.87
N GLN A 133 21.95 -5.12 -5.91
CA GLN A 133 21.25 -4.72 -7.14
C GLN A 133 19.73 -4.53 -7.00
N ILE A 134 19.22 -3.40 -7.52
CA ILE A 134 17.80 -3.09 -7.77
C ILE A 134 17.67 -2.84 -9.30
N PRO A 135 16.55 -3.18 -9.97
CA PRO A 135 16.47 -3.15 -11.43
C PRO A 135 16.76 -1.74 -11.93
N ALA A 136 17.82 -1.64 -12.72
CA ALA A 136 18.37 -0.38 -13.16
C ALA A 136 17.41 0.25 -14.18
N MET A 137 16.62 1.24 -13.76
CA MET A 137 16.48 2.42 -14.60
C MET A 137 17.92 2.94 -14.73
N SER A 138 18.52 2.72 -15.89
CA SER A 138 19.92 2.33 -15.90
C SER A 138 20.79 3.41 -15.26
N PHE A 139 21.72 3.03 -14.39
CA PHE A 139 22.74 3.94 -13.91
C PHE A 139 23.43 4.65 -15.10
N ILE A 140 23.46 3.97 -16.26
CA ILE A 140 23.86 4.47 -17.57
C ILE A 140 22.94 5.59 -18.10
N ASP A 141 21.63 5.54 -17.89
CA ASP A 141 20.68 6.60 -18.25
C ASP A 141 20.83 7.83 -17.35
N VAL A 142 21.04 7.61 -16.05
CA VAL A 142 21.28 8.71 -15.10
C VAL A 142 22.63 9.37 -15.39
N LEU A 143 23.68 8.57 -15.53
CA LEU A 143 25.02 9.04 -15.87
C LEU A 143 25.06 9.64 -17.29
N GLY A 144 24.30 9.06 -18.23
CA GLY A 144 24.17 9.53 -19.60
C GLY A 144 23.43 10.86 -19.68
N LYS A 145 22.35 11.04 -18.90
CA LYS A 145 21.69 12.34 -18.73
C LYS A 145 22.62 13.35 -18.08
N LEU A 146 23.32 12.98 -17.00
CA LEU A 146 24.27 13.85 -16.31
C LEU A 146 25.42 14.30 -17.23
N PHE A 147 25.93 13.36 -18.04
CA PHE A 147 26.98 13.61 -19.03
C PHE A 147 26.47 14.50 -20.17
N LEU A 148 25.27 14.23 -20.70
CA LEU A 148 24.64 15.07 -21.72
C LEU A 148 24.39 16.49 -21.18
N TYR A 149 24.01 16.63 -19.91
CA TYR A 149 23.82 17.92 -19.25
C TYR A 149 25.13 18.66 -19.04
N SER A 150 26.21 17.96 -18.69
CA SER A 150 27.56 18.54 -18.63
C SER A 150 28.02 19.01 -20.00
N ILE A 151 27.83 18.21 -21.05
CA ILE A 151 28.15 18.63 -22.42
C ILE A 151 27.32 19.86 -22.79
N ALA A 152 26.00 19.83 -22.62
CA ALA A 152 25.15 20.97 -22.98
C ALA A 152 25.57 22.26 -22.27
N MET A 153 25.89 22.21 -20.98
CA MET A 153 26.24 23.41 -20.19
C MET A 153 27.65 23.94 -20.50
N PHE A 154 28.61 23.06 -20.84
CA PHE A 154 30.01 23.44 -21.00
C PHE A 154 30.54 23.42 -22.44
N THR A 155 29.86 22.80 -23.41
CA THR A 155 30.35 22.75 -24.80
C THR A 155 29.53 23.64 -25.73
N LEU A 156 28.20 23.64 -25.63
CA LEU A 156 27.34 24.44 -26.51
C LEU A 156 27.60 25.95 -26.41
N PRO A 157 27.82 26.55 -25.22
CA PRO A 157 28.15 27.98 -25.13
C PRO A 157 29.50 28.32 -25.78
N PHE A 158 30.49 27.42 -25.70
CA PHE A 158 31.78 27.63 -26.36
C PHE A 158 31.71 27.43 -27.87
N VAL A 159 30.93 26.45 -28.34
CA VAL A 159 30.65 26.27 -29.77
C VAL A 159 29.90 27.48 -30.32
N ALA A 160 28.90 27.99 -29.61
CA ALA A 160 28.19 29.21 -29.96
C ALA A 160 29.14 30.42 -30.00
N PHE A 161 30.00 30.57 -28.99
CA PHE A 161 31.00 31.64 -28.92
C PHE A 161 31.98 31.58 -30.10
N PHE A 162 32.72 30.48 -30.26
CA PHE A 162 33.77 30.38 -31.27
C PHE A 162 33.21 30.23 -32.69
N GLY A 163 32.05 29.58 -32.85
CA GLY A 163 31.37 29.45 -34.13
C GLY A 163 30.90 30.80 -34.67
N VAL A 164 30.22 31.60 -33.84
CA VAL A 164 29.84 32.97 -34.21
C VAL A 164 31.07 33.84 -34.44
N GLN A 165 32.11 33.69 -33.61
CA GLN A 165 33.36 34.42 -33.80
C GLN A 165 34.03 34.11 -35.14
N HIS A 166 33.97 32.86 -35.60
CA HIS A 166 34.50 32.42 -36.88
C HIS A 166 33.70 33.02 -38.04
N VAL A 167 32.36 32.83 -38.03
CA VAL A 167 31.46 33.33 -39.08
C VAL A 167 31.53 34.86 -39.21
N MET A 168 31.55 35.59 -38.09
CA MET A 168 31.64 37.05 -38.10
C MET A 168 32.97 37.57 -38.69
N LYS A 169 34.05 36.78 -38.60
CA LYS A 169 35.34 37.13 -39.19
C LYS A 169 35.43 36.75 -40.66
N THR A 170 34.87 35.62 -41.06
CA THR A 170 34.97 35.09 -42.43
C THR A 170 33.97 35.75 -43.37
N GLU A 171 32.72 35.95 -42.94
CA GLU A 171 31.64 36.42 -43.81
C GLU A 171 31.41 37.93 -43.74
N PHE A 172 31.60 38.53 -42.57
CA PHE A 172 31.17 39.92 -42.32
C PHE A 172 32.33 40.90 -42.09
N HIS A 173 33.57 40.42 -41.99
CA HIS A 173 34.80 41.22 -41.81
C HIS A 173 34.69 42.33 -40.73
N VAL A 174 33.99 42.04 -39.63
CA VAL A 174 33.70 43.04 -38.60
C VAL A 174 34.87 43.22 -37.64
N ASP A 175 35.01 44.42 -37.06
CA ASP A 175 36.06 44.73 -36.08
C ASP A 175 36.03 43.77 -34.87
N ARG A 176 37.23 43.45 -34.37
CA ARG A 176 37.49 42.43 -33.34
C ARG A 176 36.69 42.67 -32.07
N PHE A 177 36.46 43.93 -31.71
CA PHE A 177 35.65 44.29 -30.55
C PHE A 177 34.18 43.88 -30.74
N ILE A 178 33.57 44.27 -31.86
CA ILE A 178 32.17 43.99 -32.17
C ILE A 178 31.94 42.48 -32.30
N THR A 179 32.85 41.77 -32.97
CA THR A 179 32.79 40.31 -33.08
C THR A 179 32.80 39.63 -31.72
N ASN A 180 33.66 40.08 -30.79
CA ASN A 180 33.71 39.53 -29.44
C ASN A 180 32.42 39.85 -28.65
N CYS A 181 31.90 41.08 -28.74
CA CYS A 181 30.64 41.44 -28.07
C CYS A 181 29.47 40.57 -28.54
N ILE A 182 29.32 40.36 -29.85
CA ILE A 182 28.25 39.53 -30.42
C ILE A 182 28.44 38.07 -30.01
N SER A 183 29.67 37.55 -30.04
CA SER A 183 29.96 36.16 -29.67
C SER A 183 29.68 35.89 -28.18
N VAL A 184 30.06 36.81 -27.28
CA VAL A 184 29.70 36.74 -25.85
C VAL A 184 28.19 36.78 -25.67
N PHE A 185 27.50 37.69 -26.37
CA PHE A 185 26.05 37.84 -26.26
C PHE A 185 25.30 36.57 -26.68
N VAL A 186 25.71 35.96 -27.80
CA VAL A 186 25.14 34.70 -28.27
C VAL A 186 25.40 33.56 -27.28
N ALA A 187 26.61 33.45 -26.72
CA ALA A 187 26.92 32.44 -25.70
C ALA A 187 26.08 32.62 -24.43
N VAL A 188 25.85 33.85 -23.97
CA VAL A 188 25.00 34.16 -22.81
C VAL A 188 23.53 33.79 -23.09
N ILE A 189 23.02 34.06 -24.29
CA ILE A 189 21.68 33.62 -24.70
C ILE A 189 21.57 32.09 -24.69
N THR A 190 22.58 31.39 -25.21
CA THR A 190 22.62 29.92 -25.21
C THR A 190 22.55 29.36 -23.79
N VAL A 191 23.33 29.91 -22.85
CA VAL A 191 23.28 29.50 -21.44
C VAL A 191 21.89 29.76 -20.83
N ASN A 192 21.31 30.94 -21.06
CA ASN A 192 20.00 31.28 -20.52
C ASN A 192 18.87 30.41 -21.09
N LEU A 193 18.93 30.04 -22.38
CA LEU A 193 17.98 29.10 -22.99
C LEU A 193 18.12 27.69 -22.40
N ILE A 194 19.34 27.22 -22.18
CA ILE A 194 19.61 25.93 -21.53
C ILE A 194 19.04 25.94 -20.10
N ILE A 195 19.27 27.01 -19.33
CA ILE A 195 18.69 27.19 -17.98
C ILE A 195 17.15 27.22 -18.04
N ALA A 196 16.56 27.92 -19.02
CA ALA A 196 15.12 27.97 -19.20
C ALA A 196 14.53 26.58 -19.50
N CYS A 197 15.20 25.77 -20.34
CA CYS A 197 14.80 24.38 -20.59
C CYS A 197 14.91 23.51 -19.33
N TYR A 198 15.95 23.69 -18.52
CA TYR A 198 16.08 23.00 -17.24
C TYR A 198 14.97 23.38 -16.25
N ILE A 199 14.68 24.67 -16.12
CA ILE A 199 13.59 25.15 -15.28
C ILE A 199 12.26 24.62 -15.81
N TYR A 200 12.04 24.62 -17.13
CA TYR A 200 10.84 24.05 -17.73
C TYR A 200 10.69 22.55 -17.42
N GLN A 201 11.77 21.78 -17.54
CA GLN A 201 11.78 20.35 -17.23
C GLN A 201 11.57 20.08 -15.73
N ALA A 202 12.20 20.87 -14.84
CA ALA A 202 12.02 20.77 -13.39
C ALA A 202 10.61 21.19 -12.94
N LEU A 203 9.98 22.14 -13.63
CA LEU A 203 8.59 22.54 -13.38
C LEU A 203 7.56 21.55 -13.96
N HIS A 204 7.97 20.72 -14.93
CA HIS A 204 7.13 19.66 -15.54
C HIS A 204 7.51 18.26 -15.06
N GLU A 205 8.40 18.15 -14.07
CA GLU A 205 8.59 16.90 -13.35
C GLU A 205 7.23 16.53 -12.75
N PRO A 206 6.68 15.33 -13.03
CA PRO A 206 5.31 15.02 -12.67
C PRO A 206 5.14 15.18 -11.16
N ASP A 207 4.31 16.16 -10.77
CA ASP A 207 3.79 16.28 -9.41
C ASP A 207 3.43 14.89 -8.90
N ASN A 208 4.04 14.48 -7.77
CA ASN A 208 3.80 13.23 -7.04
C ASN A 208 2.56 12.48 -7.54
N VAL A 209 2.76 11.37 -8.25
CA VAL A 209 1.70 10.55 -8.88
C VAL A 209 0.49 10.50 -7.98
N LYS A 210 -0.54 11.30 -8.32
CA LYS A 210 -1.78 11.28 -7.57
C LYS A 210 -2.52 10.02 -8.00
N SER A 211 -2.63 9.05 -7.09
CA SER A 211 -3.33 7.79 -7.35
C SER A 211 -4.80 8.02 -7.70
N ALA A 212 -5.30 7.33 -8.71
CA ALA A 212 -6.73 7.36 -9.02
C ALA A 212 -7.59 6.98 -7.80
N ARG A 213 -8.81 7.51 -7.73
CA ARG A 213 -9.75 7.22 -6.65
C ARG A 213 -10.61 6.02 -7.05
N TYR A 214 -10.33 4.88 -6.46
CA TYR A 214 -11.12 3.68 -6.64
C TYR A 214 -12.28 3.59 -5.65
N VAL A 215 -13.45 3.22 -6.18
CA VAL A 215 -14.70 3.01 -5.43
C VAL A 215 -15.25 1.65 -5.84
N ARG A 216 -15.32 0.71 -4.91
CA ARG A 216 -16.00 -0.57 -5.11
C ARG A 216 -17.47 -0.46 -4.71
N ILE A 217 -18.37 -0.86 -5.58
CA ILE A 217 -19.80 -0.98 -5.30
C ILE A 217 -20.04 -2.23 -4.44
N ASN A 218 -20.74 -2.08 -3.31
CA ASN A 218 -21.14 -3.20 -2.48
C ASN A 218 -22.40 -3.86 -3.04
N THR A 219 -22.22 -4.92 -3.82
CA THR A 219 -23.31 -5.64 -4.50
C THR A 219 -24.27 -6.35 -3.55
N LEU A 220 -23.95 -6.47 -2.26
CA LEU A 220 -24.86 -6.98 -1.24
C LEU A 220 -25.99 -6.00 -0.87
N LEU A 221 -25.75 -4.70 -1.05
CA LEU A 221 -26.69 -3.63 -0.69
C LEU A 221 -27.29 -2.94 -1.91
N VAL A 222 -26.49 -2.76 -2.96
CA VAL A 222 -26.89 -2.01 -4.15
C VAL A 222 -26.41 -2.71 -5.42
N THR A 223 -27.25 -2.77 -6.45
CA THR A 223 -26.83 -3.33 -7.74
C THR A 223 -25.82 -2.41 -8.43
N LEU A 224 -24.90 -2.96 -9.22
CA LEU A 224 -23.92 -2.16 -9.97
C LEU A 224 -24.58 -1.04 -10.80
N LYS A 225 -25.68 -1.34 -11.49
CA LYS A 225 -26.43 -0.36 -12.28
C LYS A 225 -26.93 0.81 -11.43
N LYS A 226 -27.43 0.52 -10.23
CA LYS A 226 -27.91 1.55 -9.29
C LYS A 226 -26.75 2.32 -8.64
N GLY A 227 -25.64 1.65 -8.35
CA GLY A 227 -24.41 2.30 -7.87
C GLY A 227 -23.84 3.29 -8.91
N ILE A 228 -23.86 2.93 -10.19
CA ILE A 228 -23.51 3.84 -11.29
C ILE A 228 -24.48 5.01 -11.38
N SER A 229 -25.79 4.77 -11.26
CA SER A 229 -26.79 5.84 -11.37
C SER A 229 -26.69 6.87 -10.24
N TYR A 230 -26.27 6.48 -9.03
CA TYR A 230 -25.99 7.42 -7.94
C TYR A 230 -25.04 8.55 -8.38
N PHE A 231 -23.90 8.18 -8.97
CA PHE A 231 -22.93 9.17 -9.41
C PHE A 231 -23.42 9.97 -10.62
N GLN A 232 -24.17 9.34 -11.53
CA GLN A 232 -24.77 10.04 -12.68
C GLN A 232 -25.77 11.11 -12.25
N GLU A 233 -26.61 10.81 -11.27
CA GLU A 233 -27.58 11.75 -10.67
C GLU A 233 -26.86 12.91 -9.93
N GLU A 234 -25.66 12.68 -9.42
CA GLU A 234 -24.77 13.69 -8.83
C GLU A 234 -23.96 14.51 -9.86
N GLY A 235 -24.19 14.27 -11.16
CA GLY A 235 -23.55 15.01 -12.25
C GLY A 235 -22.27 14.40 -12.79
N TRP A 236 -21.91 13.18 -12.39
CA TRP A 236 -20.80 12.44 -12.99
C TRP A 236 -21.18 11.80 -14.33
N SER A 237 -20.22 11.69 -15.24
CA SER A 237 -20.42 11.09 -16.56
C SER A 237 -19.61 9.79 -16.69
N LEU A 238 -20.30 8.69 -16.95
CA LEU A 238 -19.67 7.38 -17.17
C LEU A 238 -19.03 7.34 -18.55
N MET A 239 -17.73 7.10 -18.61
CA MET A 239 -16.99 6.87 -19.84
C MET A 239 -17.31 5.50 -20.45
N PRO A 240 -17.22 5.36 -21.78
CA PRO A 240 -17.38 4.06 -22.43
C PRO A 240 -16.28 3.08 -21.99
N LYS A 241 -16.59 1.78 -22.08
CA LYS A 241 -15.59 0.73 -21.81
C LYS A 241 -14.48 0.78 -22.85
N CYS A 242 -13.24 0.62 -22.39
CA CYS A 242 -12.08 0.50 -23.26
C CYS A 242 -11.98 -0.91 -23.85
N PRO A 243 -11.45 -1.07 -25.07
CA PRO A 243 -11.31 -2.36 -25.74
C PRO A 243 -10.19 -3.24 -25.16
N ASN A 244 -9.17 -2.65 -24.53
CA ASN A 244 -8.07 -3.37 -23.88
C ASN A 244 -7.55 -2.62 -22.65
N TYR A 245 -6.73 -3.29 -21.85
CA TYR A 245 -6.25 -2.76 -20.57
C TYR A 245 -5.32 -1.54 -20.74
N ILE A 246 -4.48 -1.51 -21.78
CA ILE A 246 -3.58 -0.37 -22.05
C ILE A 246 -4.38 0.91 -22.31
N GLN A 247 -5.43 0.83 -23.13
CA GLN A 247 -6.32 1.97 -23.38
C GLN A 247 -7.07 2.39 -22.11
N HIS A 248 -7.43 1.43 -21.25
CA HIS A 248 -8.04 1.73 -19.95
C HIS A 248 -7.09 2.50 -19.03
N LEU A 249 -5.83 2.09 -18.93
CA LEU A 249 -4.80 2.82 -18.16
C LEU A 249 -4.59 4.24 -18.69
N ASN A 250 -4.55 4.42 -20.01
CA ASN A 250 -4.46 5.74 -20.63
C ASN A 250 -5.69 6.61 -20.34
N ALA A 251 -6.89 6.02 -20.28
CA ALA A 251 -8.10 6.73 -19.89
C ALA A 251 -8.05 7.17 -18.42
N ILE A 252 -7.56 6.31 -17.51
CA ILE A 252 -7.37 6.65 -16.09
C ILE A 252 -6.35 7.80 -15.93
N LYS A 253 -5.20 7.73 -16.62
CA LYS A 253 -4.15 8.77 -16.58
C LYS A 253 -4.68 10.16 -16.96
N ASN A 254 -5.60 10.21 -17.92
CA ASN A 254 -6.19 11.46 -18.42
C ASN A 254 -7.56 11.80 -17.78
N LEU A 255 -7.98 11.05 -16.76
CA LEU A 255 -9.32 11.17 -16.19
C LEU A 255 -9.49 12.50 -15.44
N LYS A 256 -10.48 13.29 -15.86
CA LYS A 256 -10.82 14.60 -15.27
C LYS A 256 -12.29 14.66 -14.90
N LYS A 257 -12.62 15.45 -13.88
CA LYS A 257 -14.02 15.73 -13.51
C LYS A 257 -14.77 16.35 -14.71
N PRO A 258 -16.05 15.99 -14.94
CA PRO A 258 -16.91 15.13 -14.11
C PRO A 258 -16.91 13.66 -14.58
N ASN A 259 -15.88 13.17 -15.26
CA ASN A 259 -15.87 11.82 -15.80
C ASN A 259 -15.40 10.77 -14.79
N PHE A 260 -15.95 9.57 -14.90
CA PHE A 260 -15.50 8.35 -14.22
C PHE A 260 -15.60 7.16 -15.17
N ILE A 261 -14.84 6.10 -14.89
CA ILE A 261 -14.81 4.90 -15.74
C ILE A 261 -14.99 3.65 -14.90
N GLN A 262 -15.66 2.63 -15.44
CA GLN A 262 -15.72 1.31 -14.82
C GLN A 262 -14.39 0.58 -15.03
N ASP A 263 -13.88 -0.08 -14.00
CA ASP A 263 -12.63 -0.84 -14.08
C ASP A 263 -12.68 -1.94 -15.14
N PHE A 264 -11.53 -2.21 -15.75
CA PHE A 264 -11.39 -3.17 -16.83
C PHE A 264 -11.53 -4.63 -16.36
N HIS A 265 -10.96 -4.99 -15.21
CA HIS A 265 -10.92 -6.39 -14.73
C HIS A 265 -12.08 -6.70 -13.78
N ILE A 266 -12.37 -5.78 -12.84
CA ILE A 266 -13.32 -6.00 -11.76
C ILE A 266 -14.53 -5.07 -11.96
N SER A 267 -15.64 -5.63 -12.43
CA SER A 267 -16.79 -4.86 -12.90
C SER A 267 -17.43 -3.97 -11.82
N GLU A 268 -17.28 -4.34 -10.55
CA GLU A 268 -17.82 -3.67 -9.38
C GLU A 268 -17.00 -2.44 -8.98
N ILE A 269 -15.84 -2.20 -9.61
CA ILE A 269 -14.98 -1.07 -9.32
C ILE A 269 -15.24 0.07 -10.30
N LEU A 270 -15.37 1.28 -9.75
CA LEU A 270 -15.46 2.54 -10.46
C LEU A 270 -14.23 3.38 -10.14
N VAL A 271 -13.67 4.04 -11.16
CA VAL A 271 -12.44 4.81 -11.07
C VAL A 271 -12.74 6.28 -11.32
N PHE A 272 -12.30 7.12 -10.39
CA PHE A 272 -12.50 8.57 -10.38
C PHE A 272 -11.15 9.31 -10.37
N PRO A 273 -11.13 10.59 -10.78
CA PRO A 273 -9.92 11.42 -10.68
C PRO A 273 -9.36 11.45 -9.25
N PRO A 274 -8.03 11.56 -9.06
CA PRO A 274 -7.38 11.47 -7.74
C PRO A 274 -7.90 12.42 -6.66
N ASP A 275 -8.27 13.65 -7.04
CA ASP A 275 -8.77 14.71 -6.15
C ASP A 275 -10.27 14.55 -5.81
N THR A 276 -10.81 13.33 -5.93
CA THR A 276 -12.21 13.02 -5.61
C THR A 276 -12.33 12.48 -4.19
N ILE A 277 -13.26 13.05 -3.43
CA ILE A 277 -13.47 12.80 -1.99
C ILE A 277 -14.88 12.25 -1.80
N PHE A 278 -14.99 11.08 -1.19
CA PHE A 278 -16.27 10.40 -0.94
C PHE A 278 -16.46 9.98 0.52
N TYR A 279 -15.62 10.42 1.45
CA TYR A 279 -15.76 10.07 2.88
C TYR A 279 -17.07 10.57 3.51
N ASP A 280 -17.63 11.66 2.98
CA ASP A 280 -18.90 12.22 3.43
C ASP A 280 -20.09 11.80 2.53
N HIS A 281 -19.84 10.96 1.51
CA HIS A 281 -20.88 10.51 0.59
C HIS A 281 -21.86 9.56 1.31
N PRO A 282 -23.19 9.72 1.16
CA PRO A 282 -24.17 8.90 1.86
C PRO A 282 -23.98 7.40 1.63
N GLY A 283 -23.69 7.01 0.38
CA GLY A 283 -23.41 5.61 0.05
C GLY A 283 -22.19 5.04 0.77
N TYR A 284 -21.18 5.86 1.10
CA TYR A 284 -20.00 5.40 1.84
C TYR A 284 -20.36 5.20 3.31
N GLN A 285 -21.10 6.15 3.89
CA GLN A 285 -21.56 6.08 5.28
C GLN A 285 -22.54 4.91 5.53
N ASN A 286 -23.30 4.52 4.51
CA ASN A 286 -24.26 3.41 4.57
C ASN A 286 -23.67 2.07 4.09
N GLY A 287 -22.40 2.04 3.70
CA GLY A 287 -21.73 0.81 3.22
C GLY A 287 -22.11 0.35 1.82
N GLU A 288 -22.88 1.13 1.06
CA GLU A 288 -23.26 0.86 -0.33
C GLU A 288 -22.07 1.02 -1.30
N ILE A 289 -21.13 1.92 -0.97
CA ILE A 289 -19.85 2.06 -1.67
C ILE A 289 -18.69 1.91 -0.68
N ILE A 290 -17.59 1.39 -1.17
CA ILE A 290 -16.40 1.06 -0.38
C ILE A 290 -15.19 1.69 -1.06
N LEU A 291 -14.43 2.52 -0.33
CA LEU A 291 -13.21 3.12 -0.84
C LEU A 291 -12.07 2.12 -0.72
N GLN A 292 -11.71 1.49 -1.83
CA GLN A 292 -10.70 0.43 -1.87
C GLN A 292 -9.91 0.51 -3.16
N ASP A 293 -8.59 0.49 -3.04
CA ASP A 293 -7.69 0.42 -4.19
C ASP A 293 -7.91 -0.87 -4.99
N LYS A 294 -7.76 -0.79 -6.32
CA LYS A 294 -7.95 -1.93 -7.23
C LYS A 294 -7.06 -3.11 -6.86
N ALA A 295 -5.80 -2.88 -6.53
CA ALA A 295 -4.86 -3.95 -6.26
C ALA A 295 -5.31 -4.77 -5.03
N SER A 296 -5.87 -4.11 -4.02
CA SER A 296 -6.43 -4.80 -2.84
C SER A 296 -7.68 -5.63 -3.14
N CYS A 297 -8.33 -5.45 -4.29
CA CYS A 297 -9.47 -6.26 -4.70
C CYS A 297 -9.06 -7.51 -5.47
N LEU A 298 -7.87 -7.54 -6.07
CA LEU A 298 -7.36 -8.65 -6.88
C LEU A 298 -7.31 -9.99 -6.13
N PRO A 299 -6.88 -10.08 -4.87
CA PRO A 299 -6.80 -11.38 -4.18
C PRO A 299 -8.15 -12.07 -4.05
N SER A 300 -9.17 -11.33 -3.60
CA SER A 300 -10.53 -11.87 -3.48
C SER A 300 -11.14 -12.20 -4.84
N TYR A 301 -10.87 -11.37 -5.85
CA TYR A 301 -11.32 -11.60 -7.23
C TYR A 301 -10.68 -12.86 -7.83
N LEU A 302 -9.38 -13.08 -7.61
CA LEU A 302 -8.64 -14.25 -8.11
C LEU A 302 -8.94 -15.52 -7.31
N LEU A 303 -9.29 -15.39 -6.02
CA LEU A 303 -9.78 -16.54 -5.24
C LEU A 303 -11.08 -17.07 -5.83
N ASN A 304 -11.97 -16.15 -6.26
CA ASN A 304 -13.22 -16.43 -6.97
C ASN A 304 -14.02 -17.61 -6.38
N PRO A 305 -14.38 -17.59 -5.08
CA PRO A 305 -15.11 -18.69 -4.47
C PRO A 305 -16.52 -18.80 -5.05
N GLU A 306 -16.99 -20.04 -5.24
CA GLU A 306 -18.36 -20.28 -5.70
C GLU A 306 -19.39 -19.90 -4.61
N PRO A 307 -20.51 -19.25 -4.96
CA PRO A 307 -21.58 -19.00 -4.01
C PRO A 307 -22.04 -20.30 -3.33
N GLY A 308 -22.04 -20.32 -1.99
CA GLY A 308 -22.41 -21.48 -1.19
C GLY A 308 -21.21 -22.23 -0.58
N SER A 309 -19.99 -21.97 -1.07
CA SER A 309 -18.77 -22.57 -0.53
C SER A 309 -18.40 -22.06 0.86
N ILE A 310 -17.47 -22.76 1.50
CA ILE A 310 -16.88 -22.36 2.78
C ILE A 310 -15.50 -21.77 2.55
N VAL A 311 -15.30 -20.55 3.04
CA VAL A 311 -14.09 -19.75 2.80
C VAL A 311 -13.45 -19.35 4.13
N LEU A 312 -12.12 -19.27 4.18
CA LEU A 312 -11.36 -18.77 5.32
C LEU A 312 -10.47 -17.59 4.90
N ASP A 313 -10.62 -16.47 5.59
CA ASP A 313 -9.74 -15.30 5.51
C ASP A 313 -8.88 -15.25 6.78
N MET A 314 -7.60 -15.60 6.65
CA MET A 314 -6.70 -15.85 7.78
C MET A 314 -6.16 -14.56 8.43
N CYS A 315 -6.28 -13.40 7.78
CA CYS A 315 -5.77 -12.12 8.28
C CYS A 315 -6.74 -11.00 7.88
N ALA A 316 -7.97 -11.09 8.39
CA ALA A 316 -9.12 -10.44 7.79
C ALA A 316 -9.20 -8.92 8.01
N ALA A 317 -8.63 -8.37 9.10
CA ALA A 317 -8.85 -6.95 9.38
C ALA A 317 -8.04 -6.03 8.45
N PRO A 318 -8.61 -4.89 8.00
CA PRO A 318 -9.84 -4.27 8.51
C PRO A 318 -11.16 -4.75 7.87
N GLY A 319 -11.16 -5.80 7.04
CA GLY A 319 -12.37 -6.43 6.48
C GLY A 319 -12.71 -6.05 5.04
N MET A 320 -11.78 -5.40 4.32
CA MET A 320 -12.01 -4.93 2.95
C MET A 320 -12.06 -6.07 1.93
N LYS A 321 -11.14 -7.04 2.07
CA LYS A 321 -11.10 -8.27 1.27
C LYS A 321 -12.20 -9.24 1.71
N THR A 322 -12.41 -9.39 3.02
CA THR A 322 -13.50 -10.19 3.59
C THR A 322 -14.88 -9.75 3.09
N SER A 323 -15.17 -8.45 3.10
CA SER A 323 -16.43 -7.93 2.55
C SER A 323 -16.53 -8.10 1.02
N HIS A 324 -15.40 -8.17 0.30
CA HIS A 324 -15.41 -8.57 -1.11
C HIS A 324 -15.85 -10.01 -1.29
N LEU A 325 -15.23 -10.91 -0.52
CA LEU A 325 -15.51 -12.34 -0.58
C LEU A 325 -16.98 -12.61 -0.25
N ALA A 326 -17.54 -11.95 0.76
CA ALA A 326 -18.97 -12.03 1.07
C ALA A 326 -19.86 -11.58 -0.10
N ALA A 327 -19.45 -10.53 -0.83
CA ALA A 327 -20.15 -10.06 -2.02
C ALA A 327 -20.07 -11.05 -3.19
N LEU A 328 -18.90 -11.66 -3.43
CA LEU A 328 -18.71 -12.72 -4.44
C LEU A 328 -19.53 -13.97 -4.11
N LEU A 329 -19.57 -14.34 -2.83
CA LEU A 329 -20.42 -15.40 -2.29
C LEU A 329 -21.91 -15.05 -2.30
N LYS A 330 -22.30 -13.81 -2.61
CA LYS A 330 -23.69 -13.33 -2.58
C LYS A 330 -24.37 -13.59 -1.23
N ASN A 331 -23.60 -13.48 -0.13
CA ASN A 331 -24.06 -13.82 1.22
C ASN A 331 -24.56 -15.27 1.40
N THR A 332 -24.14 -16.21 0.55
CA THR A 332 -24.41 -17.65 0.72
C THR A 332 -23.16 -18.40 1.18
N GLY A 333 -23.34 -19.62 1.71
CA GLY A 333 -22.23 -20.39 2.27
C GLY A 333 -21.76 -19.83 3.61
N LYS A 334 -20.46 -19.93 3.89
CA LYS A 334 -19.86 -19.46 5.14
C LYS A 334 -18.46 -18.88 4.91
N LEU A 335 -18.17 -17.73 5.49
CA LEU A 335 -16.85 -17.08 5.45
C LEU A 335 -16.33 -16.88 6.88
N TYR A 336 -15.28 -17.59 7.24
CA TYR A 336 -14.57 -17.38 8.50
C TYR A 336 -13.55 -16.24 8.32
N ALA A 337 -13.61 -15.23 9.18
CA ALA A 337 -12.77 -14.05 9.10
C ALA A 337 -11.98 -13.88 10.40
N VAL A 338 -10.69 -14.18 10.36
CA VAL A 338 -9.85 -14.32 11.55
C VAL A 338 -8.92 -13.13 11.68
N GLU A 339 -8.84 -12.56 12.88
CA GLU A 339 -7.89 -11.50 13.22
C GLU A 339 -7.40 -11.64 14.66
N LYS A 340 -6.08 -11.69 14.82
CA LYS A 340 -5.42 -11.84 16.12
C LYS A 340 -5.53 -10.58 16.98
N ASP A 341 -5.25 -9.41 16.42
CA ASP A 341 -5.23 -8.16 17.19
C ASP A 341 -6.65 -7.72 17.57
N GLU A 342 -6.89 -7.46 18.86
CA GLU A 342 -8.22 -7.13 19.37
C GLU A 342 -8.76 -5.79 18.80
N ASN A 343 -7.89 -4.81 18.55
CA ASN A 343 -8.30 -3.50 18.05
C ASN A 343 -8.66 -3.55 16.56
N ARG A 344 -7.86 -4.27 15.76
CA ARG A 344 -8.11 -4.59 14.37
C ARG A 344 -9.35 -5.47 14.22
N TYR A 345 -9.55 -6.43 15.11
CA TYR A 345 -10.74 -7.26 15.15
C TYR A 345 -12.02 -6.42 15.38
N LYS A 346 -12.00 -5.47 16.32
CA LYS A 346 -13.12 -4.51 16.49
C LYS A 346 -13.40 -3.71 15.22
N THR A 347 -12.37 -3.40 14.43
CA THR A 347 -12.51 -2.71 13.14
C THR A 347 -13.14 -3.63 12.08
N LEU A 348 -12.68 -4.88 12.00
CA LEU A 348 -13.28 -5.93 11.17
C LEU A 348 -14.78 -6.09 11.46
N CYS A 349 -15.17 -6.28 12.72
CA CYS A 349 -16.59 -6.45 13.08
C CYS A 349 -17.44 -5.24 12.66
N LYS A 350 -16.92 -4.01 12.81
CA LYS A 350 -17.61 -2.79 12.33
C LYS A 350 -17.77 -2.80 10.82
N GLN A 351 -16.72 -3.18 10.08
CA GLN A 351 -16.74 -3.23 8.62
C GLN A 351 -17.76 -4.26 8.13
N ILE A 352 -17.75 -5.49 8.67
CA ILE A 352 -18.68 -6.56 8.29
C ILE A 352 -20.13 -6.17 8.54
N LYS A 353 -20.40 -5.51 9.69
CA LYS A 353 -21.73 -4.98 10.00
C LYS A 353 -22.14 -3.87 9.03
N LEU A 354 -21.25 -2.94 8.72
CA LEU A 354 -21.51 -1.84 7.79
C LEU A 354 -21.81 -2.34 6.37
N THR A 355 -21.10 -3.35 5.89
CA THR A 355 -21.27 -3.90 4.54
C THR A 355 -22.40 -4.91 4.41
N ASN A 356 -23.10 -5.23 5.51
CA ASN A 356 -24.16 -6.24 5.57
C ASN A 356 -23.71 -7.62 5.04
N ALA A 357 -22.49 -8.02 5.39
CA ALA A 357 -21.89 -9.28 5.00
C ALA A 357 -22.34 -10.40 5.96
N SER A 358 -23.52 -10.96 5.72
CA SER A 358 -24.21 -11.85 6.66
C SER A 358 -23.70 -13.28 6.71
N CYS A 359 -22.96 -13.74 5.69
CA CYS A 359 -22.34 -15.07 5.69
C CYS A 359 -21.02 -15.12 6.48
N VAL A 360 -20.58 -14.00 7.06
CA VAL A 360 -19.28 -13.87 7.72
C VAL A 360 -19.37 -14.18 9.21
N GLU A 361 -18.53 -15.10 9.67
CA GLU A 361 -18.26 -15.34 11.08
C GLU A 361 -16.88 -14.75 11.42
N THR A 362 -16.87 -13.71 12.26
CA THR A 362 -15.63 -13.07 12.72
C THR A 362 -15.06 -13.80 13.93
N ILE A 363 -13.77 -14.11 13.91
CA ILE A 363 -13.07 -14.86 14.97
C ILE A 363 -11.85 -14.04 15.45
N ASN A 364 -11.77 -13.78 16.75
CA ASN A 364 -10.58 -13.15 17.36
C ASN A 364 -9.65 -14.23 17.91
N LYS A 365 -8.79 -14.77 17.05
CA LYS A 365 -7.80 -15.82 17.38
C LYS A 365 -6.57 -15.64 16.49
N ASP A 366 -5.49 -16.34 16.85
CA ASP A 366 -4.39 -16.58 15.92
C ASP A 366 -4.83 -17.64 14.89
N SER A 367 -4.70 -17.34 13.60
CA SER A 367 -5.09 -18.27 12.53
C SER A 367 -4.28 -19.56 12.53
N LEU A 368 -3.09 -19.54 13.14
CA LEU A 368 -2.21 -20.70 13.28
C LEU A 368 -2.69 -21.68 14.37
N THR A 369 -3.60 -21.25 15.25
CA THR A 369 -4.17 -22.06 16.34
C THR A 369 -5.58 -22.55 16.03
N LEU A 370 -6.00 -22.52 14.76
CA LEU A 370 -7.31 -23.02 14.36
C LEU A 370 -7.27 -24.55 14.27
N GLU A 371 -8.19 -25.20 14.97
CA GLU A 371 -8.33 -26.66 14.94
C GLU A 371 -8.82 -27.12 13.57
N THR A 372 -7.94 -27.79 12.82
CA THR A 372 -8.17 -28.18 11.42
C THR A 372 -9.41 -29.08 11.25
N ASN A 373 -9.74 -29.86 12.28
CA ASN A 373 -10.93 -30.70 12.31
C ASN A 373 -12.23 -29.87 12.26
N GLU A 374 -12.28 -28.75 12.99
CA GLU A 374 -13.42 -27.84 13.04
C GLU A 374 -13.63 -27.13 11.69
N TYR A 375 -12.52 -26.79 11.02
CA TYR A 375 -12.51 -26.06 9.75
C TYR A 375 -12.23 -26.96 8.54
N SER A 376 -12.39 -28.28 8.69
CA SER A 376 -12.06 -29.28 7.67
C SER A 376 -12.83 -29.10 6.36
N LYS A 377 -14.00 -28.46 6.40
CA LYS A 377 -14.85 -28.20 5.23
C LYS A 377 -14.49 -26.94 4.44
N VAL A 378 -13.47 -26.18 4.84
CA VAL A 378 -13.02 -25.00 4.10
C VAL A 378 -12.53 -25.42 2.71
N GLU A 379 -13.00 -24.72 1.68
CA GLU A 379 -12.72 -24.99 0.27
C GLU A 379 -11.82 -23.92 -0.36
N TYR A 380 -11.84 -22.69 0.18
CA TYR A 380 -11.08 -21.56 -0.34
C TYR A 380 -10.41 -20.81 0.80
N ILE A 381 -9.13 -20.46 0.64
CA ILE A 381 -8.39 -19.69 1.66
C ILE A 381 -7.78 -18.44 1.05
N LEU A 382 -7.98 -17.31 1.73
CA LEU A 382 -7.25 -16.07 1.49
C LEU A 382 -6.18 -15.88 2.57
N VAL A 383 -4.93 -15.71 2.13
CA VAL A 383 -3.75 -15.44 2.95
C VAL A 383 -3.21 -14.06 2.58
N ASP A 384 -3.65 -13.04 3.32
CA ASP A 384 -3.22 -11.64 3.19
C ASP A 384 -2.53 -11.18 4.49
N PRO A 385 -1.32 -11.67 4.78
CA PRO A 385 -0.66 -11.48 6.06
C PRO A 385 -0.24 -10.04 6.29
N SER A 386 0.15 -9.76 7.55
CA SER A 386 0.94 -8.56 7.86
C SER A 386 2.17 -8.50 6.97
N CYS A 387 2.28 -7.39 6.22
CA CYS A 387 3.40 -7.05 5.37
C CYS A 387 4.14 -5.82 5.93
N SER A 388 5.38 -5.66 5.52
CA SER A 388 5.72 -4.52 4.69
C SER A 388 4.88 -3.25 4.85
N GLY A 389 3.94 -3.13 3.91
CA GLY A 389 3.28 -1.88 3.55
C GLY A 389 4.08 -1.07 2.53
N SER A 390 5.27 -1.53 2.12
CA SER A 390 6.18 -0.80 1.21
C SER A 390 5.55 -0.48 -0.14
N GLY A 391 4.55 -1.25 -0.58
CA GLY A 391 3.79 -1.02 -1.82
C GLY A 391 2.68 0.02 -1.72
N MET A 392 2.34 0.49 -0.52
CA MET A 392 1.32 1.51 -0.33
C MET A 392 1.87 2.90 -0.70
N LEU A 393 1.27 3.56 -1.70
CA LEU A 393 1.66 4.92 -2.10
C LEU A 393 1.61 5.92 -0.93
N ASP A 394 0.62 5.81 -0.06
CA ASP A 394 0.51 6.65 1.13
C ASP A 394 1.69 6.46 2.10
N ARG A 395 2.19 5.22 2.22
CA ARG A 395 3.36 4.90 3.05
C ARG A 395 4.62 5.49 2.41
N LYS A 396 4.80 5.33 1.10
CA LYS A 396 5.91 5.97 0.36
C LYS A 396 5.89 7.51 0.46
N ILE A 397 4.70 8.11 0.37
CA ILE A 397 4.53 9.57 0.52
C ILE A 397 4.91 10.01 1.93
N VAL A 398 4.51 9.26 2.97
CA VAL A 398 4.71 9.64 4.37
C VAL A 398 6.14 9.41 4.85
N TYR A 399 6.73 8.27 4.53
CA TYR A 399 8.03 7.83 5.06
C TYR A 399 9.17 7.88 4.02
N GLY A 400 8.88 8.28 2.78
CA GLY A 400 9.88 8.31 1.71
C GLY A 400 10.27 6.90 1.23
N LYS A 401 11.49 6.80 0.68
CA LYS A 401 12.12 5.52 0.27
C LYS A 401 12.99 4.94 1.40
N GLU A 402 12.67 5.18 2.66
CA GLU A 402 13.39 4.51 3.75
C GLU A 402 13.22 2.99 3.59
N LYS A 403 14.34 2.28 3.48
CA LYS A 403 14.33 0.82 3.44
C LYS A 403 13.81 0.32 4.77
N ASP A 404 12.92 -0.67 4.73
CA ASP A 404 12.46 -1.33 5.94
C ASP A 404 13.66 -2.02 6.62
N ASP A 405 13.62 -2.12 7.95
CA ASP A 405 14.66 -2.79 8.72
C ASP A 405 14.85 -4.25 8.22
N PRO A 406 16.06 -4.64 7.79
CA PRO A 406 16.32 -5.99 7.30
C PRO A 406 15.94 -7.10 8.28
N GLN A 407 16.10 -6.87 9.59
CA GLN A 407 15.70 -7.87 10.59
C GLN A 407 14.19 -8.06 10.62
N ARG A 408 13.44 -6.96 10.64
CA ARG A 408 11.98 -6.99 10.51
C ARG A 408 11.52 -7.67 9.21
N LEU A 409 12.17 -7.37 8.08
CA LEU A 409 11.82 -7.98 6.79
C LEU A 409 11.99 -9.51 6.83
N LYS A 410 13.09 -9.99 7.42
CA LYS A 410 13.33 -11.43 7.62
C LYS A 410 12.29 -12.09 8.54
N GLN A 411 11.88 -11.41 9.61
CA GLN A 411 10.82 -11.91 10.50
C GLN A 411 9.47 -11.99 9.78
N LEU A 412 9.14 -10.98 8.97
CA LEU A 412 7.93 -10.96 8.14
C LEU A 412 7.93 -12.10 7.13
N HIS A 413 9.02 -12.29 6.39
CA HIS A 413 9.19 -13.43 5.47
C HIS A 413 8.93 -14.76 6.18
N ALA A 414 9.59 -15.03 7.32
CA ALA A 414 9.43 -16.27 8.05
C ALA A 414 7.99 -16.50 8.54
N PHE A 415 7.32 -15.44 9.02
CA PHE A 415 5.91 -15.49 9.40
C PHE A 415 4.99 -15.79 8.21
N GLN A 416 5.21 -15.13 7.08
CA GLN A 416 4.42 -15.28 5.86
C GLN A 416 4.54 -16.69 5.28
N VAL A 417 5.77 -17.23 5.22
CA VAL A 417 6.02 -18.63 4.88
C VAL A 417 5.26 -19.57 5.82
N PHE A 418 5.37 -19.37 7.14
CA PHE A 418 4.70 -20.25 8.10
C PHE A 418 3.17 -20.25 7.92
N LEU A 419 2.58 -19.06 7.74
CA LEU A 419 1.15 -18.90 7.55
C LEU A 419 0.66 -19.51 6.23
N LEU A 420 1.37 -19.27 5.13
CA LEU A 420 1.02 -19.83 3.82
C LEU A 420 1.17 -21.36 3.81
N ARG A 421 2.22 -21.89 4.43
CA ARG A 421 2.40 -23.34 4.62
C ARG A 421 1.25 -23.95 5.40
N HIS A 422 0.84 -23.30 6.49
CA HIS A 422 -0.31 -23.75 7.28
C HIS A 422 -1.60 -23.76 6.46
N ALA A 423 -1.87 -22.71 5.68
CA ALA A 423 -3.04 -22.64 4.79
C ALA A 423 -3.09 -23.78 3.76
N LEU A 424 -1.94 -24.14 3.19
CA LEU A 424 -1.85 -25.16 2.14
C LEU A 424 -1.91 -26.58 2.70
N LEU A 425 -1.29 -26.85 3.85
CA LEU A 425 -1.04 -28.23 4.29
C LEU A 425 -2.00 -28.75 5.36
N ASN A 426 -2.74 -27.88 6.05
CA ASN A 426 -3.57 -28.29 7.20
C ASN A 426 -5.07 -28.40 6.90
N PHE A 427 -5.53 -27.99 5.72
CA PHE A 427 -6.95 -27.97 5.36
C PHE A 427 -7.23 -28.92 4.18
N PRO A 428 -7.77 -30.13 4.44
CA PRO A 428 -7.79 -31.21 3.45
C PRO A 428 -8.69 -30.96 2.22
N ASN A 429 -9.76 -30.18 2.38
CA ASN A 429 -10.75 -29.94 1.32
C ASN A 429 -10.51 -28.63 0.54
N VAL A 430 -9.41 -27.93 0.81
CA VAL A 430 -9.11 -26.66 0.13
C VAL A 430 -8.78 -26.92 -1.33
N LYS A 431 -9.53 -26.26 -2.20
CA LYS A 431 -9.41 -26.29 -3.66
C LYS A 431 -8.46 -25.22 -4.16
N ARG A 432 -8.51 -24.02 -3.57
CA ARG A 432 -7.69 -22.88 -3.99
C ARG A 432 -7.25 -22.04 -2.80
N VAL A 433 -5.98 -21.63 -2.81
CA VAL A 433 -5.40 -20.67 -1.87
C VAL A 433 -4.88 -19.46 -2.64
N VAL A 434 -5.18 -18.26 -2.17
CA VAL A 434 -4.57 -17.03 -2.71
C VAL A 434 -3.71 -16.40 -1.64
N TYR A 435 -2.44 -16.21 -1.97
CA TYR A 435 -1.49 -15.44 -1.18
C TYR A 435 -1.35 -14.04 -1.76
N SER A 436 -1.32 -13.02 -0.90
CA SER A 436 -1.03 -11.66 -1.36
C SER A 436 -0.31 -10.80 -0.33
N THR A 437 0.45 -9.83 -0.82
CA THR A 437 1.03 -8.80 0.03
C THR A 437 0.89 -7.41 -0.57
N CYS A 438 0.98 -6.43 0.30
CA CYS A 438 1.12 -5.01 0.00
C CYS A 438 2.59 -4.56 -0.06
N SER A 439 3.51 -5.46 -0.45
CA SER A 439 4.95 -5.24 -0.43
C SER A 439 5.56 -5.18 -1.82
N ALA A 440 6.60 -4.37 -1.97
CA ALA A 440 7.44 -4.29 -3.15
C ALA A 440 8.75 -5.12 -3.01
N TYR A 441 8.96 -5.81 -1.88
CA TYR A 441 10.17 -6.60 -1.61
C TYR A 441 10.01 -8.05 -2.05
N SER A 442 11.02 -8.61 -2.72
CA SER A 442 10.99 -10.01 -3.17
C SER A 442 11.00 -10.98 -2.00
N GLU A 443 11.60 -10.58 -0.88
CA GLU A 443 11.65 -11.31 0.38
C GLU A 443 10.25 -11.60 0.92
N GLU A 444 9.25 -10.75 0.69
CA GLU A 444 7.86 -11.00 1.12
C GLU A 444 7.01 -11.65 0.01
N ASN A 445 7.56 -11.79 -1.19
CA ASN A 445 6.83 -12.13 -2.41
C ASN A 445 7.39 -13.40 -3.04
N GLU A 446 8.23 -13.30 -4.09
CA GLU A 446 8.73 -14.46 -4.81
C GLU A 446 9.51 -15.43 -3.91
N GLU A 447 10.30 -14.92 -2.95
CA GLU A 447 11.09 -15.78 -2.06
C GLU A 447 10.21 -16.61 -1.12
N VAL A 448 9.07 -16.05 -0.66
CA VAL A 448 8.06 -16.80 0.09
C VAL A 448 7.47 -17.91 -0.78
N ILE A 449 7.13 -17.60 -2.03
CA ILE A 449 6.55 -18.58 -2.95
C ILE A 449 7.56 -19.69 -3.27
N ASP A 450 8.81 -19.33 -3.56
CA ASP A 450 9.87 -20.29 -3.88
C ASP A 450 10.13 -21.26 -2.73
N GLU A 451 10.17 -20.80 -1.48
CA GLU A 451 10.30 -21.67 -0.31
C GLU A 451 9.08 -22.61 -0.18
N ILE A 452 7.87 -22.07 -0.38
CA ILE A 452 6.64 -22.86 -0.27
C ILE A 452 6.54 -23.94 -1.33
N LEU A 453 6.96 -23.66 -2.57
CA LEU A 453 6.96 -24.62 -3.67
C LEU A 453 7.78 -25.88 -3.36
N GLU A 454 8.84 -25.76 -2.56
CA GLU A 454 9.65 -26.91 -2.10
C GLU A 454 8.91 -27.76 -1.06
N ASN A 455 7.99 -27.16 -0.28
CA ASN A 455 7.33 -27.84 0.83
C ASN A 455 6.06 -28.61 0.42
N ILE A 456 5.39 -28.20 -0.65
CA ILE A 456 4.05 -28.71 -1.01
C ILE A 456 4.06 -30.01 -1.83
N GLN A 457 5.22 -30.52 -2.28
CA GLN A 457 5.39 -31.81 -2.96
C GLN A 457 4.35 -32.12 -4.07
N ASN A 458 4.01 -31.14 -4.91
CA ASN A 458 2.99 -31.23 -5.98
C ASN A 458 1.54 -31.42 -5.52
N ALA A 459 1.25 -31.33 -4.21
CA ALA A 459 -0.11 -31.31 -3.70
C ALA A 459 -0.87 -30.05 -4.17
N TYR A 460 -0.15 -28.98 -4.48
CA TYR A 460 -0.68 -27.79 -5.13
C TYR A 460 0.14 -27.44 -6.38
N GLU A 461 -0.52 -26.81 -7.34
CA GLU A 461 0.11 -26.17 -8.48
C GLU A 461 -0.01 -24.65 -8.34
N LEU A 462 1.07 -23.93 -8.65
CA LEU A 462 1.02 -22.48 -8.84
C LEU A 462 0.41 -22.17 -10.22
N VAL A 463 -0.75 -21.53 -10.20
CA VAL A 463 -1.54 -21.18 -11.39
C VAL A 463 -0.98 -19.90 -12.03
N PRO A 464 -0.71 -19.89 -13.35
CA PRO A 464 -0.33 -18.68 -14.05
C PRO A 464 -1.46 -17.63 -14.05
N VAL A 465 -1.32 -16.59 -13.23
CA VAL A 465 -2.37 -15.56 -13.04
C VAL A 465 -2.70 -14.84 -14.35
N LYS A 466 -1.74 -14.74 -15.28
CA LYS A 466 -1.97 -14.19 -16.62
C LYS A 466 -3.19 -14.80 -17.32
N LYS A 467 -3.40 -16.11 -17.18
CA LYS A 467 -4.55 -16.82 -17.78
C LYS A 467 -5.88 -16.46 -17.10
N LEU A 468 -5.86 -16.21 -15.79
CA LEU A 468 -7.04 -15.83 -15.01
C LEU A 468 -7.51 -14.39 -15.32
N LEU A 469 -6.64 -13.56 -15.90
CA LEU A 469 -6.92 -12.19 -16.30
C LEU A 469 -6.93 -12.01 -17.83
N ASN A 470 -7.26 -13.08 -18.58
CA ASN A 470 -7.40 -13.06 -20.04
C ASN A 470 -6.17 -12.49 -20.78
N GLU A 471 -4.97 -12.67 -20.23
CA GLU A 471 -3.71 -12.15 -20.77
C GLU A 471 -3.58 -10.62 -20.86
N GLU A 472 -4.51 -9.87 -20.28
CA GLU A 472 -4.54 -8.40 -20.36
C GLU A 472 -3.70 -7.73 -19.27
N TRP A 473 -3.37 -8.42 -18.18
CA TRP A 473 -2.50 -7.89 -17.14
C TRP A 473 -1.04 -7.82 -17.61
N LEU A 474 -0.32 -6.77 -17.21
CA LEU A 474 0.99 -6.43 -17.79
C LEU A 474 2.19 -6.97 -17.01
N ASN A 475 2.11 -6.96 -15.68
CA ASN A 475 3.26 -7.15 -14.80
C ASN A 475 3.15 -8.45 -14.00
N PHE A 476 4.23 -9.23 -14.02
CA PHE A 476 4.32 -10.54 -13.37
C PHE A 476 5.67 -10.70 -12.68
N SER A 477 5.77 -11.72 -11.83
CA SER A 477 7.00 -12.08 -11.12
C SER A 477 8.14 -12.39 -12.10
N SER A 478 9.36 -12.20 -11.64
CA SER A 478 10.56 -12.41 -12.46
C SER A 478 10.85 -13.88 -12.69
N LYS A 479 11.30 -14.22 -13.91
CA LYS A 479 11.80 -15.55 -14.29
C LYS A 479 13.07 -15.99 -13.53
N LYS A 480 13.66 -15.09 -12.74
CA LYS A 480 14.77 -15.37 -11.82
C LYS A 480 14.36 -16.37 -10.72
N TYR A 481 13.10 -16.33 -10.29
CA TYR A 481 12.56 -17.12 -9.20
C TYR A 481 11.87 -18.39 -9.72
N LYS A 482 11.69 -19.40 -8.87
CA LYS A 482 11.03 -20.68 -9.22
C LYS A 482 9.56 -20.47 -9.56
N CYS A 483 8.92 -19.45 -8.98
CA CYS A 483 7.58 -19.03 -9.36
C CYS A 483 7.48 -18.49 -10.81
N SER A 484 8.61 -18.21 -11.47
CA SER A 484 8.71 -17.68 -12.84
C SER A 484 7.81 -16.45 -13.02
N ASP A 485 7.04 -16.38 -14.11
CA ASP A 485 6.07 -15.36 -14.50
C ASP A 485 4.63 -15.73 -14.13
N LYS A 486 4.44 -16.60 -13.13
CA LYS A 486 3.11 -17.09 -12.75
C LYS A 486 2.38 -16.18 -11.76
N CYS A 487 3.11 -15.41 -10.95
CA CYS A 487 2.52 -14.53 -9.95
C CYS A 487 2.28 -13.13 -10.52
N LEU A 488 1.20 -12.47 -10.08
CA LEU A 488 0.87 -11.12 -10.48
C LEU A 488 1.62 -10.10 -9.65
N TYR A 489 2.12 -9.07 -10.33
CA TYR A 489 2.58 -7.84 -9.71
C TYR A 489 1.74 -6.67 -10.17
N ALA A 490 1.31 -5.82 -9.26
CA ALA A 490 0.81 -4.48 -9.55
C ALA A 490 1.93 -3.48 -9.30
N ILE A 491 2.08 -2.51 -10.21
CA ILE A 491 3.09 -1.45 -10.13
C ILE A 491 2.41 -0.10 -10.26
N SER A 492 2.61 0.79 -9.29
CA SER A 492 1.82 2.02 -9.19
C SER A 492 1.88 2.94 -10.40
N ASP A 493 3.05 3.11 -10.99
CA ASP A 493 3.23 4.02 -12.12
C ASP A 493 2.70 3.44 -13.45
N ILE A 494 2.50 2.12 -13.48
CA ILE A 494 2.08 1.38 -14.68
C ILE A 494 0.59 1.06 -14.59
N ASP A 495 0.17 0.40 -13.52
CA ASP A 495 -1.17 -0.15 -13.32
C ASP A 495 -2.14 0.83 -12.64
N MET A 496 -1.67 2.04 -12.29
CA MET A 496 -2.46 3.12 -11.68
C MET A 496 -3.10 2.77 -10.32
N CYS A 497 -2.61 1.73 -9.63
CA CYS A 497 -3.07 1.27 -8.31
C CYS A 497 -1.89 1.11 -7.33
N ASN A 498 -2.07 0.61 -6.11
CA ASN A 498 -0.91 0.39 -5.22
C ASN A 498 -0.02 -0.76 -5.72
N ASP A 499 1.27 -0.74 -5.37
CA ASP A 499 2.10 -1.92 -5.62
C ASP A 499 1.58 -3.09 -4.77
N PHE A 500 1.54 -4.27 -5.38
CA PHE A 500 0.87 -5.43 -4.79
C PHE A 500 1.35 -6.72 -5.43
N PHE A 501 1.37 -7.79 -4.66
CA PHE A 501 1.74 -9.12 -5.13
C PHE A 501 0.60 -10.10 -4.91
N VAL A 502 0.35 -10.99 -5.89
CA VAL A 502 -0.65 -12.06 -5.75
C VAL A 502 -0.16 -13.37 -6.36
N ALA A 503 -0.24 -14.45 -5.60
CA ALA A 503 0.00 -15.82 -6.04
C ALA A 503 -1.25 -16.68 -5.82
N VAL A 504 -1.54 -17.58 -6.78
CA VAL A 504 -2.73 -18.43 -6.76
C VAL A 504 -2.31 -19.89 -6.83
N PHE A 505 -2.72 -20.68 -5.84
CA PHE A 505 -2.46 -22.11 -5.76
C PHE A 505 -3.75 -22.91 -5.95
N GLU A 506 -3.71 -23.95 -6.76
CA GLU A 506 -4.81 -24.91 -6.94
C GLU A 506 -4.41 -26.30 -6.47
N ARG A 507 -5.34 -26.96 -5.77
CA ARG A 507 -5.12 -28.28 -5.18
C ARG A 507 -5.18 -29.38 -6.23
N ASN A 508 -4.16 -30.23 -6.26
CA ASN A 508 -4.19 -31.48 -7.00
C ASN A 508 -4.65 -32.64 -6.09
N PHE A 509 -5.95 -32.91 -6.06
CA PHE A 509 -6.53 -33.97 -5.20
C PHE A 509 -6.02 -35.40 -5.48
N ASN A 510 -5.26 -35.63 -6.57
CA ASN A 510 -4.62 -36.93 -6.84
C ASN A 510 -3.36 -37.17 -5.99
N VAL A 511 -2.81 -36.12 -5.37
CA VAL A 511 -1.62 -36.18 -4.51
C VAL A 511 -2.08 -35.93 -3.07
N SER A 512 -1.75 -36.81 -2.12
CA SER A 512 -2.04 -36.58 -0.71
C SER A 512 -1.30 -35.36 -0.16
N LEU A 513 -1.87 -34.69 0.84
CA LEU A 513 -1.14 -33.61 1.52
C LEU A 513 0.09 -34.21 2.24
N PRO A 514 1.27 -33.58 2.13
CA PRO A 514 2.43 -33.91 2.94
C PRO A 514 2.10 -33.85 4.43
N GLU A 515 2.75 -34.70 5.24
CA GLU A 515 2.62 -34.62 6.70
C GLU A 515 3.11 -33.26 7.19
N TYR A 516 2.18 -32.49 7.76
CA TYR A 516 2.51 -31.25 8.44
C TYR A 516 3.07 -31.56 9.83
N LYS A 517 4.40 -31.56 9.96
CA LYS A 517 5.05 -31.67 11.27
C LYS A 517 4.82 -30.36 12.04
N HIS A 518 3.80 -30.32 12.89
CA HIS A 518 3.77 -29.36 13.98
C HIS A 518 5.05 -29.56 14.81
N LYS A 519 5.89 -28.53 14.94
CA LYS A 519 6.89 -28.50 16.00
C LYS A 519 6.13 -28.29 17.30
N GLU A 520 5.71 -29.37 17.96
CA GLU A 520 5.30 -29.34 19.36
C GLU A 520 6.18 -30.27 20.19
N ASP A 521 6.67 -29.71 21.31
CA ASP A 521 7.20 -30.34 22.52
C ASP A 521 8.37 -31.33 22.44
N ASN A 522 9.58 -30.81 22.15
CA ASN A 522 10.79 -31.36 22.77
C ASN A 522 10.97 -30.73 24.16
N THR A 523 10.20 -31.20 25.15
CA THR A 523 10.68 -31.25 26.53
C THR A 523 11.64 -32.42 26.66
N THR A 524 12.86 -32.23 26.17
CA THR A 524 14.06 -32.91 26.69
C THR A 524 15.27 -32.08 26.28
N ASN A 525 16.01 -31.66 27.30
CA ASN A 525 17.19 -30.78 27.27
C ASN A 525 18.03 -30.90 25.99
N ASN A 526 18.09 -29.81 25.22
CA ASN A 526 19.32 -29.24 24.67
C ASN A 526 19.04 -27.84 24.12
N GLU A 527 20.04 -26.96 24.28
CA GLU A 527 19.99 -25.51 24.17
C GLU A 527 19.32 -25.01 22.87
N VAL A 528 18.18 -24.34 23.02
CA VAL A 528 17.54 -23.53 21.99
C VAL A 528 17.43 -22.11 22.52
N GLU A 529 18.12 -21.18 21.86
CA GLU A 529 17.96 -19.74 22.07
C GLU A 529 16.48 -19.36 21.90
N LYS A 530 15.87 -18.92 22.99
CA LYS A 530 14.54 -18.31 22.99
C LYS A 530 14.60 -17.00 22.20
N VAL A 531 14.09 -17.00 20.97
CA VAL A 531 13.70 -15.76 20.31
C VAL A 531 12.38 -15.31 20.95
N GLU A 532 12.49 -14.48 21.97
CA GLU A 532 11.35 -13.69 22.46
C GLU A 532 10.95 -12.71 21.34
N ILE A 533 9.80 -12.95 20.72
CA ILE A 533 9.12 -11.93 19.91
C ILE A 533 8.66 -10.86 20.89
N PHE A 534 9.37 -9.73 20.93
CA PHE A 534 9.01 -8.60 21.76
C PHE A 534 7.70 -7.99 21.28
N ASP A 535 6.68 -8.06 22.13
CA ASP A 535 5.52 -7.17 22.06
C ASP A 535 5.99 -5.72 22.19
N ASP A 536 5.70 -4.93 21.17
CA ASP A 536 6.03 -3.51 21.10
C ASP A 536 5.02 -2.69 21.93
N GLU A 537 5.01 -2.89 23.25
CA GLU A 537 4.43 -1.98 24.23
C GLU A 537 5.31 -1.92 25.50
N LYS A 538 6.37 -1.10 25.47
CA LYS A 538 7.00 -0.60 26.71
C LYS A 538 6.92 0.92 26.81
N THR A 539 5.87 1.35 27.49
CA THR A 539 5.77 2.64 28.16
C THR A 539 6.97 2.84 29.10
N THR A 540 7.81 3.84 28.80
CA THR A 540 8.91 4.24 29.67
C THR A 540 8.39 4.91 30.94
N THR A 541 8.18 4.14 32.01
CA THR A 541 8.07 4.70 33.37
C THR A 541 9.46 4.97 33.92
N ARG A 542 9.96 6.19 33.70
CA ARG A 542 11.17 6.68 34.39
C ARG A 542 10.88 6.75 35.90
N LYS A 543 11.56 5.87 36.67
CA LYS A 543 11.65 5.90 38.13
C LYS A 543 12.05 7.30 38.60
N ARG A 544 11.10 8.00 39.23
CA ARG A 544 11.31 9.26 39.92
C ARG A 544 12.07 8.98 41.23
N LYS A 545 13.32 9.43 41.33
CA LYS A 545 14.07 9.47 42.60
C LYS A 545 13.26 10.29 43.62
N LYS A 546 12.91 9.65 44.74
CA LYS A 546 12.29 10.27 45.93
C LYS A 546 13.20 11.39 46.45
N ARG A 547 12.73 12.63 46.40
CA ARG A 547 13.23 13.74 47.22
C ARG A 547 12.21 13.93 48.35
N GLY A 548 12.69 13.78 49.59
CA GLY A 548 11.86 13.63 50.78
C GLY A 548 10.93 14.81 51.05
N LYS A 549 9.78 14.49 51.64
CA LYS A 549 8.97 15.45 52.40
C LYS A 549 8.70 14.87 53.78
N ARG A 550 9.17 15.60 54.78
CA ARG A 550 8.88 15.43 56.21
C ARG A 550 7.38 15.61 56.48
N LYS A 551 6.88 14.71 57.35
CA LYS A 551 5.83 14.81 58.38
C LYS A 551 4.92 16.04 58.36
N THR A 552 3.61 15.80 58.49
CA THR A 552 2.88 15.87 59.78
C THR A 552 1.42 15.41 59.64
N ASN A 553 0.98 14.57 60.59
CA ASN A 553 -0.30 14.51 61.34
C ASN A 553 -1.63 14.60 60.56
N GLN A 554 -2.73 13.91 60.88
CA GLN A 554 -3.17 13.19 62.09
C GLN A 554 -4.44 12.38 61.73
N GLU A 555 -4.54 11.19 62.30
CA GLU A 555 -5.73 10.56 62.91
C GLU A 555 -7.11 10.39 62.23
N ASN A 556 -7.61 9.14 62.42
CA ASN A 556 -8.99 8.67 62.64
C ASN A 556 -9.91 8.48 61.40
N PHE A 557 -10.70 7.40 61.21
CA PHE A 557 -11.20 6.34 62.09
C PHE A 557 -11.85 5.20 61.22
N LYS A 558 -11.82 3.95 61.74
CA LYS A 558 -12.82 2.82 61.66
C LYS A 558 -13.18 2.14 60.33
N ASP A 559 -12.88 0.83 60.22
CA ASP A 559 -13.74 -0.37 60.44
C ASP A 559 -14.47 -0.73 59.11
N GLU A 560 -14.54 -1.95 58.59
CA GLU A 560 -14.83 -3.24 59.23
C GLU A 560 -14.49 -4.41 58.28
N LYS A 561 -14.35 -5.61 58.87
CA LYS A 561 -13.99 -6.91 58.28
C LYS A 561 -15.12 -7.54 57.44
N ILE A 562 -14.81 -8.56 56.64
CA ILE A 562 -15.35 -9.93 56.76
C ILE A 562 -14.40 -10.91 56.06
N ASP A 563 -14.25 -12.05 56.72
CA ASP A 563 -13.34 -13.19 56.55
C ASP A 563 -14.08 -14.36 55.84
N ASP A 564 -13.37 -15.49 55.72
CA ASP A 564 -13.75 -16.87 55.37
C ASP A 564 -13.23 -17.29 53.97
N GLY A 565 -12.34 -18.27 53.79
CA GLY A 565 -11.70 -19.21 54.69
C GLY A 565 -11.66 -20.63 54.09
N ILE A 566 -10.45 -21.19 53.92
CA ILE A 566 -10.03 -22.57 54.32
C ILE A 566 -10.60 -23.75 53.44
N LYS A 567 -9.90 -24.84 53.03
CA LYS A 567 -8.88 -25.72 53.64
C LYS A 567 -8.20 -26.66 52.59
N ASP A 568 -7.02 -27.14 52.99
CA ASP A 568 -6.15 -28.20 52.44
C ASP A 568 -6.75 -29.63 52.41
N VAL A 569 -6.04 -30.60 51.77
CA VAL A 569 -5.33 -31.73 52.44
C VAL A 569 -4.76 -32.76 51.43
N ASN A 570 -3.57 -33.29 51.80
CA ASN A 570 -2.67 -34.34 51.27
C ASN A 570 -3.26 -35.73 50.94
N ASN A 571 -2.53 -36.54 50.15
CA ASN A 571 -1.86 -37.78 50.63
C ASN A 571 -1.09 -38.58 49.54
N ASP A 572 0.19 -38.85 49.84
CA ASP A 572 0.99 -40.09 49.80
C ASP A 572 0.70 -41.32 48.90
N SER A 573 1.81 -41.88 48.37
CA SER A 573 2.33 -43.27 48.56
C SER A 573 2.55 -44.23 47.34
N LEU A 574 3.84 -44.62 47.20
CA LEU A 574 4.44 -45.98 47.10
C LEU A 574 4.35 -46.89 45.84
N ASN A 575 5.56 -47.30 45.42
CA ASN A 575 6.10 -48.66 45.15
C ASN A 575 6.18 -49.30 43.73
N ASN A 576 7.41 -49.83 43.49
CA ASN A 576 7.83 -51.06 42.79
C ASN A 576 7.69 -51.16 41.25
N ASP A 577 8.53 -51.83 40.45
CA ASP A 577 9.64 -52.80 40.66
C ASP A 577 10.51 -52.92 39.36
N SER A 578 11.75 -53.41 39.53
CA SER A 578 12.71 -54.13 38.63
C SER A 578 12.44 -54.33 37.11
N SER A 579 13.42 -54.32 36.19
CA SER A 579 14.49 -55.34 36.01
C SER A 579 15.34 -55.11 34.72
N GLN A 580 16.50 -55.79 34.68
CA GLN A 580 17.63 -55.90 33.72
C GLN A 580 17.24 -56.13 32.22
N SER A 581 18.07 -55.98 31.18
CA SER A 581 19.41 -56.58 30.92
C SER A 581 20.06 -56.11 29.59
N ASP A 582 21.38 -55.90 29.62
CA ASP A 582 22.52 -56.33 28.75
C ASP A 582 22.45 -56.56 27.22
N GLY A 583 23.58 -56.22 26.56
CA GLY A 583 24.18 -56.87 25.38
C GLY A 583 24.33 -55.99 24.13
N ASP A 584 25.51 -55.46 23.80
CA ASP A 584 26.59 -56.05 22.95
C ASP A 584 26.25 -56.06 21.43
N GLU A 585 27.11 -55.86 20.43
CA GLU A 585 28.51 -55.45 20.24
C GLU A 585 28.71 -55.33 18.71
N SER A 586 29.58 -54.41 18.24
CA SER A 586 30.42 -54.51 17.01
C SER A 586 29.73 -54.68 15.62
N SER A 587 30.29 -54.42 14.44
CA SER A 587 31.68 -54.31 13.95
C SER A 587 31.75 -53.65 12.55
N GLN A 588 32.83 -52.88 12.37
CA GLN A 588 33.65 -52.56 11.18
C GLN A 588 33.48 -53.33 9.84
N ASN A 589 33.60 -52.63 8.69
CA ASN A 589 34.82 -52.58 7.84
C ASN A 589 34.61 -51.97 6.42
N ASN A 590 35.61 -51.16 6.00
CA ASN A 590 36.33 -51.04 4.70
C ASN A 590 35.56 -51.08 3.35
N GLY A 591 35.89 -50.35 2.28
CA GLY A 591 37.02 -49.48 1.91
C GLY A 591 37.07 -49.32 0.36
N ALA A 592 37.77 -48.27 -0.10
CA ALA A 592 38.45 -48.07 -1.41
C ALA A 592 37.68 -48.19 -2.76
N ASP A 593 37.67 -47.13 -3.59
CA ASP A 593 38.66 -46.89 -4.66
C ASP A 593 38.20 -45.83 -5.69
N SER A 594 39.16 -45.15 -6.30
CA SER A 594 39.05 -44.21 -7.42
C SER A 594 39.78 -44.82 -8.65
N PRO A 595 39.60 -44.37 -9.93
CA PRO A 595 40.32 -43.18 -10.42
C PRO A 595 39.75 -42.44 -11.68
N GLN A 596 40.47 -41.37 -12.00
CA GLN A 596 40.46 -40.36 -13.07
C GLN A 596 40.36 -40.80 -14.55
N ASN A 597 39.92 -39.88 -15.46
CA ASN A 597 40.73 -39.17 -16.50
C ASN A 597 39.87 -38.63 -17.69
N LYS A 598 39.94 -37.31 -18.01
CA LYS A 598 40.59 -36.63 -19.19
C LYS A 598 39.80 -36.70 -20.52
N PHE A 599 39.88 -35.81 -21.52
CA PHE A 599 40.35 -34.42 -21.80
C PHE A 599 40.13 -34.21 -23.33
N SER A 600 40.19 -32.96 -23.83
CA SER A 600 40.46 -32.46 -25.22
C SER A 600 39.27 -31.74 -25.92
N GLN A 601 39.30 -30.40 -26.10
CA GLN A 601 39.93 -29.59 -27.19
C GLN A 601 39.22 -29.77 -28.55
N ASN A 602 39.07 -28.83 -29.48
CA ASN A 602 39.34 -27.39 -29.69
C ASN A 602 38.65 -27.04 -31.04
N ASP A 603 38.44 -25.75 -31.34
CA ASP A 603 38.73 -25.07 -32.63
C ASP A 603 37.72 -24.00 -33.09
N ASN A 604 38.34 -22.99 -33.73
CA ASN A 604 37.90 -21.64 -34.06
C ASN A 604 37.26 -21.50 -35.46
N ASN A 605 36.97 -20.23 -35.81
CA ASN A 605 36.74 -19.61 -37.14
C ASN A 605 35.28 -19.48 -37.59
N GLU A 606 34.81 -18.45 -38.27
CA GLU A 606 35.28 -17.13 -38.76
C GLU A 606 34.02 -16.43 -39.36
N LEU A 607 34.02 -15.08 -39.46
CA LEU A 607 33.57 -14.21 -40.58
C LEU A 607 32.48 -14.74 -41.57
N SER A 608 31.53 -14.01 -42.14
CA SER A 608 31.30 -12.58 -42.45
C SER A 608 30.00 -12.50 -43.31
N GLU A 609 29.46 -11.29 -43.47
CA GLU A 609 28.71 -10.77 -44.65
C GLU A 609 27.35 -11.42 -45.02
N ASN A 610 26.25 -10.67 -44.90
CA ASN A 610 25.65 -9.77 -45.90
C ASN A 610 25.05 -10.48 -47.13
N ASP A 611 23.72 -10.42 -47.22
CA ASP A 611 22.96 -10.22 -48.46
C ASP A 611 21.74 -9.35 -48.04
N THR A 612 21.67 -8.04 -48.37
CA THR A 612 21.10 -7.45 -49.61
C THR A 612 19.73 -8.05 -49.98
N SER A 613 18.69 -7.32 -50.36
CA SER A 613 18.55 -6.04 -51.05
C SER A 613 17.03 -5.77 -51.10
N GLU A 614 16.54 -4.59 -50.70
CA GLU A 614 16.19 -3.47 -51.60
C GLU A 614 14.94 -3.75 -52.47
N PHE A 615 13.84 -3.00 -52.28
CA PHE A 615 13.44 -1.78 -53.03
C PHE A 615 12.02 -2.09 -53.61
N PHE A 616 11.05 -1.23 -53.89
CA PHE A 616 11.02 0.18 -54.27
C PHE A 616 9.59 0.74 -54.09
N GLN A 617 9.53 1.99 -53.61
CA GLN A 617 8.74 3.15 -54.09
C GLN A 617 7.22 3.09 -54.38
N ASN A 618 6.55 4.04 -53.72
CA ASN A 618 5.73 5.14 -54.24
C ASN A 618 4.76 4.89 -55.42
N LYS A 619 3.48 5.20 -55.18
CA LYS A 619 2.76 6.25 -55.94
C LYS A 619 1.43 6.65 -55.30
N SER A 620 1.23 7.95 -55.21
CA SER A 620 -0.03 8.66 -55.06
C SER A 620 -0.88 8.53 -56.33
N ASP A 621 -2.20 8.64 -56.23
CA ASP A 621 -3.01 9.68 -56.90
C ASP A 621 -4.53 9.47 -56.63
N GLU A 622 -5.25 10.59 -56.77
CA GLU A 622 -6.60 10.94 -56.30
C GLU A 622 -7.78 10.44 -57.19
N LEU A 623 -8.99 10.89 -56.81
CA LEU A 623 -10.31 10.97 -57.51
C LEU A 623 -11.32 9.88 -57.10
N SER A 624 -12.62 10.11 -56.89
CA SER A 624 -13.51 11.29 -56.86
C SER A 624 -14.95 10.81 -56.53
N ASP A 625 -15.70 11.62 -55.79
CA ASP A 625 -17.16 11.86 -55.76
C ASP A 625 -18.20 10.85 -56.31
N ASN A 626 -19.25 10.55 -55.52
CA ASN A 626 -20.62 11.14 -55.68
C ASN A 626 -21.77 10.38 -54.96
N ASN A 627 -22.62 11.19 -54.30
CA ASN A 627 -24.10 11.20 -54.22
C ASN A 627 -24.95 10.17 -53.44
N ASP A 628 -25.54 10.67 -52.35
CA ASP A 628 -26.98 10.87 -52.07
C ASP A 628 -28.05 9.90 -52.63
N ASN A 629 -28.81 9.24 -51.74
CA ASN A 629 -30.23 9.52 -51.45
C ASN A 629 -30.95 8.33 -50.73
N GLU A 630 -31.68 8.67 -49.67
CA GLU A 630 -32.80 7.93 -49.04
C GLU A 630 -34.03 7.85 -50.00
N PRO A 631 -35.23 7.25 -49.68
CA PRO A 631 -35.71 6.53 -48.48
C PRO A 631 -36.65 5.29 -48.78
N VAL A 632 -37.30 4.76 -47.72
CA VAL A 632 -38.67 4.16 -47.65
C VAL A 632 -38.84 2.63 -47.43
N THR A 633 -39.12 2.32 -46.16
CA THR A 633 -40.07 1.36 -45.51
C THR A 633 -40.50 -0.02 -46.09
N LYS A 634 -40.44 -0.99 -45.14
CA LYS A 634 -41.40 -2.08 -44.81
C LYS A 634 -41.64 -3.23 -45.81
N LYS A 635 -41.30 -4.46 -45.38
CA LYS A 635 -42.28 -5.57 -45.18
C LYS A 635 -41.71 -6.77 -44.40
N GLN A 636 -42.61 -7.41 -43.66
CA GLN A 636 -42.47 -8.46 -42.65
C GLN A 636 -42.28 -9.87 -43.21
N LYS A 637 -41.80 -10.80 -42.36
CA LYS A 637 -42.33 -12.18 -42.13
C LYS A 637 -41.63 -12.78 -40.89
N ILE A 638 -42.31 -12.91 -39.72
CA ILE A 638 -43.22 -13.98 -39.26
C ILE A 638 -42.51 -15.35 -39.11
N LYS A 639 -42.39 -15.89 -37.88
CA LYS A 639 -43.33 -16.85 -37.24
C LYS A 639 -42.77 -17.37 -35.90
N ILE A 640 -43.47 -17.12 -34.79
CA ILE A 640 -43.34 -17.88 -33.54
C ILE A 640 -44.70 -18.54 -33.30
N ILE A 641 -44.71 -19.87 -33.17
CA ILE A 641 -45.85 -20.66 -32.71
C ILE A 641 -45.61 -20.96 -31.24
N GLY A 642 -46.54 -20.52 -30.39
CA GLY A 642 -46.52 -20.75 -28.95
C GLY A 642 -47.47 -21.85 -28.50
N ARG A 643 -47.68 -21.88 -27.16
CA ARG A 643 -48.86 -22.32 -26.36
C ARG A 643 -48.35 -22.83 -24.99
N LYS A 644 -48.97 -22.61 -23.82
CA LYS A 644 -50.20 -21.92 -23.40
C LYS A 644 -50.30 -22.01 -21.86
N ILE A 645 -51.08 -21.10 -21.24
CA ILE A 645 -51.97 -21.29 -20.04
C ILE A 645 -51.26 -21.30 -18.65
N LYS A 646 -51.71 -20.66 -17.56
CA LYS A 646 -53.03 -20.16 -17.11
C LYS A 646 -52.86 -18.99 -16.12
N SER A 647 -53.79 -18.04 -16.18
CA SER A 647 -54.02 -16.98 -15.20
C SER A 647 -54.84 -17.50 -14.00
N HIS A 648 -54.53 -17.01 -12.79
CA HIS A 648 -55.46 -16.93 -11.67
C HIS A 648 -55.43 -15.50 -11.10
N LYS A 649 -56.62 -14.99 -10.82
CA LYS A 649 -56.98 -13.59 -10.58
C LYS A 649 -57.42 -13.48 -9.13
N ILE A 650 -56.68 -12.79 -8.24
CA ILE A 650 -57.22 -12.37 -6.93
C ILE A 650 -56.74 -10.95 -6.53
N ARG A 651 -57.75 -10.08 -6.40
CA ARG A 651 -57.96 -8.86 -5.59
C ARG A 651 -56.82 -7.87 -5.30
N ARG A 652 -56.99 -6.66 -5.85
CA ARG A 652 -56.55 -5.39 -5.26
C ARG A 652 -57.29 -5.11 -3.95
N LEU A 653 -56.56 -4.75 -2.90
CA LEU A 653 -57.06 -4.07 -1.71
C LEU A 653 -56.31 -2.74 -1.57
N SER A 654 -57.04 -1.64 -1.78
CA SER A 654 -56.64 -0.29 -1.40
C SER A 654 -56.69 -0.16 0.12
N ILE A 655 -55.60 0.29 0.74
CA ILE A 655 -55.65 0.91 2.06
C ILE A 655 -54.84 2.21 2.02
N HIS A 656 -55.57 3.32 1.94
CA HIS A 656 -55.11 4.63 2.37
C HIS A 656 -54.92 4.62 3.89
N LYS A 657 -53.74 4.96 4.39
CA LYS A 657 -53.58 5.56 5.73
C LYS A 657 -52.50 6.65 5.70
N LYS A 658 -52.97 7.90 5.72
CA LYS A 658 -52.26 9.09 6.22
C LYS A 658 -51.93 8.89 7.70
N LEU A 659 -50.74 9.31 8.15
CA LEU A 659 -50.45 9.85 9.51
C LEU A 659 -49.01 10.39 9.51
N LYS A 660 -48.84 11.72 9.37
CA LYS A 660 -48.58 12.74 10.42
C LYS A 660 -47.12 12.79 10.92
N LEU A 661 -46.39 13.78 10.41
CA LEU A 661 -45.18 14.36 11.01
C LEU A 661 -45.51 15.10 12.32
N PRO A 662 -44.70 14.99 13.39
CA PRO A 662 -44.83 15.87 14.55
C PRO A 662 -43.98 17.14 14.39
N LYS A 663 -44.62 18.30 14.54
CA LYS A 663 -43.98 19.61 14.72
C LYS A 663 -44.06 20.05 16.19
N LYS A 664 -42.94 20.61 16.65
CA LYS A 664 -42.71 21.60 17.74
C LYS A 664 -42.81 21.16 19.20
N LYS A 665 -41.75 21.50 19.95
CA LYS A 665 -41.82 22.49 21.04
C LYS A 665 -40.53 23.31 21.11
N ARG A 666 -40.66 24.62 20.90
CA ARG A 666 -39.75 25.67 21.39
C ARG A 666 -39.90 25.74 22.92
N LYS A 667 -38.80 25.89 23.65
CA LYS A 667 -38.76 26.61 24.92
C LYS A 667 -37.59 27.59 24.84
N THR A 668 -37.93 28.87 24.80
CA THR A 668 -37.10 30.02 25.09
C THR A 668 -36.99 30.18 26.61
N LEU A 669 -35.77 30.45 27.10
CA LEU A 669 -35.42 31.67 27.82
C LEU A 669 -33.91 31.87 27.66
#